data_AF-A0A2U1J631-F1
#
_entry.id   AF-A0A2U1J631-F1
#
_cell.length_a   1.000
_cell.length_b   1.000
_cell.length_c   1.000
_cell.angle_alpha   90.00
_cell.angle_beta   90.00
_cell.angle_gamma   90.00
#
_symmetry.space_group_name_H-M   'P 1'
#
loop_
_entity.id
_entity.type
_entity.pdbx_description
1 polymer ?
#
loop_
_entity_poly.entity_id
_entity_poly.type
_entity_poly.pdbx_seq_one_letter_code
_entity_poly.pdbx_strand_id
1 'polypeptide(L)'
;MDKILSYEILCKIFVECQRPEIAFLSRPFYQVSTSPSVQADFLIKEFGKAKVYTKYGVLNAYPKLAGKETLLLSLLNRNIHLHTDISPIFNTALKNGWKTVIAATLKIHKLQKVPLEHLDSSQNENSSFCYTLKPVININNISLFCLLSCPPEKLIDILNILNNAHKIRINISNEYGITDQQPLHDNKFTALHKKFNISSLKTSKSNENTILINHFANLNSFNITLDYKPRQLQAYYESAIFIKNQNIIDNLLAHHGPSVLYTQNSFTAALNVFDIPIAKAHLSFGIPLPKNTHLFLEKASELDNLEMVKFLVESCKVSVLLNDQRAARAALKNNNAQFLDYYSNNGTDVALLHKLVDWAVLENNVDAINMLSFKYGETNSYLDLEYAFWNISRHSLEKFTCLLESNVNSETDWKRILLECVNSNLPSFVKLLLKKLPILHDNIQPFFEKACIDGWYEMTKTILEGVDQKDIDMSKLLVEIYCLGHFDIVTLLINNGANFRINDEYLLFATIKNQNLNLVNLIAEKDGFTNFSHKKSFYYSCKHGYNRIVQQMILFQPNKNCYSIDSCLIVACKHGHIEICKLLLEYGANPKAENNSTISNACESGNLELVKFLVDCGVDITSNSEKYLSASCKSGNFEMVKFVANYCDKLPKDSKNLVISSFLTCNHEIYEFLLSSGAEQITVINCGFISACKSGSYKIVDQLLNNFCIDVRFKNNLGLIWACENNHLSIAKLLITKGAEINARKGRALISACRKGYYDIVKLLIKHNVNPMAKNNRPLICACQNDHIDIVKLLINSGINLYHKKGQAIYWITKVGSPRTKRLILRRNIPIDYLTKSLTWAIKGKNRYSLTELELNGVDLNSAYGFT
;
A
#
# COMPACT_ATOMS: atom_id res chain seq x y z
N MET A 1 -22.54 41.92 -7.53
CA MET A 1 -21.72 40.88 -6.87
C MET A 1 -20.55 41.60 -6.21
N ASP A 2 -20.81 42.36 -5.16
CA ASP A 2 -19.77 43.16 -4.52
C ASP A 2 -19.92 43.08 -3.00
N LYS A 3 -18.80 42.72 -2.34
CA LYS A 3 -18.61 42.49 -0.90
C LYS A 3 -19.01 41.12 -0.34
N ILE A 4 -18.51 40.05 -0.94
CA ILE A 4 -18.22 38.85 -0.15
C ILE A 4 -16.71 38.83 0.04
N LEU A 5 -16.25 39.14 1.27
CA LEU A 5 -14.84 39.06 1.62
C LEU A 5 -14.34 37.63 1.36
N SER A 6 -13.11 37.47 0.86
CA SER A 6 -12.48 36.16 0.58
C SER A 6 -12.60 35.19 1.77
N TYR A 7 -12.67 35.76 2.98
CA TYR A 7 -12.97 35.12 4.26
C TYR A 7 -14.31 34.36 4.30
N GLU A 8 -15.42 34.96 3.84
CA GLU A 8 -16.75 34.33 3.90
C GLU A 8 -16.91 33.18 2.90
N ILE A 9 -16.23 33.29 1.75
CA ILE A 9 -16.18 32.23 0.73
C ILE A 9 -15.45 31.01 1.29
N LEU A 10 -14.30 31.22 1.93
CA LEU A 10 -13.52 30.15 2.56
C LEU A 10 -14.27 29.46 3.70
N CYS A 11 -15.00 30.21 4.54
CA CYS A 11 -15.85 29.63 5.57
C CYS A 11 -16.99 28.80 4.98
N LYS A 12 -17.60 29.20 3.87
CA LYS A 12 -18.66 28.41 3.19
C LYS A 12 -18.10 27.12 2.59
N ILE A 13 -16.92 27.16 1.97
CA ILE A 13 -16.25 25.98 1.43
C ILE A 13 -15.95 24.97 2.55
N PHE A 14 -15.49 25.44 3.72
CA PHE A 14 -15.25 24.57 4.87
C PHE A 14 -16.53 23.88 5.39
N VAL A 15 -17.65 24.61 5.44
CA VAL A 15 -18.94 24.09 5.93
C VAL A 15 -19.56 23.06 4.98
N GLU A 16 -19.42 23.25 3.67
CA GLU A 16 -20.06 22.37 2.66
C GLU A 16 -19.26 21.08 2.39
N CYS A 17 -17.93 21.08 2.56
CA CYS A 17 -17.09 19.99 2.05
C CYS A 17 -17.02 18.71 2.90
N GLN A 18 -17.54 18.68 4.13
CA GLN A 18 -17.62 17.49 5.02
C GLN A 18 -16.37 16.56 5.05
N ARG A 19 -15.16 17.08 4.82
CA ARG A 19 -13.91 16.28 4.79
C ARG A 19 -12.75 17.01 5.46
N PRO A 20 -12.11 16.42 6.48
CA PRO A 20 -10.98 17.04 7.19
C PRO A 20 -9.63 16.95 6.45
N GLU A 21 -9.58 16.33 5.28
CA GLU A 21 -8.35 16.05 4.52
C GLU A 21 -7.87 17.23 3.65
N ILE A 22 -8.64 18.32 3.58
CA ILE A 22 -8.23 19.54 2.90
C ILE A 22 -7.28 20.30 3.84
N ALA A 23 -6.02 19.89 3.91
CA ALA A 23 -4.97 20.55 4.70
C ALA A 23 -3.95 21.33 3.85
N PHE A 24 -4.07 21.30 2.51
CA PHE A 24 -2.96 21.66 1.61
C PHE A 24 -3.21 22.84 0.65
N LEU A 25 -4.08 23.80 0.98
CA LEU A 25 -4.41 24.87 0.02
C LEU A 25 -3.72 26.23 0.24
N SER A 26 -3.17 26.58 1.43
CA SER A 26 -2.21 27.70 1.59
C SER A 26 -1.66 27.84 3.03
N ARG A 27 -0.54 28.56 3.21
CA ARG A 27 0.05 28.86 4.54
C ARG A 27 -0.89 29.67 5.46
N PRO A 28 -1.65 30.67 4.97
CA PRO A 28 -2.72 31.31 5.75
C PRO A 28 -3.82 30.31 6.13
N PHE A 29 -4.20 29.39 5.24
CA PHE A 29 -5.22 28.36 5.50
C PHE A 29 -4.78 27.37 6.60
N TYR A 30 -3.50 27.00 6.67
CA TYR A 30 -2.92 26.22 7.77
C TYR A 30 -2.84 27.00 9.09
N GLN A 31 -2.54 28.30 9.04
CA GLN A 31 -2.51 29.16 10.23
C GLN A 31 -3.91 29.45 10.79
N VAL A 32 -4.90 29.58 9.91
CA VAL A 32 -6.33 29.76 10.24
C VAL A 32 -6.92 28.49 10.85
N SER A 33 -6.55 27.30 10.37
CA SER A 33 -7.01 26.03 10.93
C SER A 33 -6.33 25.64 12.25
N THR A 34 -5.24 26.30 12.65
CA THR A 34 -4.49 26.03 13.89
C THR A 34 -4.74 27.05 15.01
N SER A 35 -5.29 28.23 14.70
CA SER A 35 -5.58 29.27 15.70
C SER A 35 -6.79 28.92 16.60
N PRO A 36 -6.62 28.83 17.94
CA PRO A 36 -7.72 28.55 18.87
C PRO A 36 -8.85 29.58 18.81
N SER A 37 -8.51 30.83 18.48
CA SER A 37 -9.46 31.93 18.32
C SER A 37 -10.41 31.68 17.14
N VAL A 38 -9.84 31.37 15.97
CA VAL A 38 -10.63 31.13 14.75
C VAL A 38 -11.47 29.86 14.87
N GLN A 39 -10.90 28.81 15.46
CA GLN A 39 -11.63 27.57 15.75
C GLN A 39 -12.83 27.83 16.67
N ALA A 40 -12.69 28.69 17.68
CA ALA A 40 -13.78 29.05 18.58
C ALA A 40 -14.91 29.80 17.86
N ASP A 41 -14.59 30.77 16.99
CA ASP A 41 -15.59 31.50 16.20
C ASP A 41 -16.35 30.59 15.22
N PHE A 42 -15.63 29.65 14.59
CA PHE A 42 -16.23 28.64 13.73
C PHE A 42 -17.23 27.75 14.48
N LEU A 43 -16.82 27.18 15.61
CA LEU A 43 -17.67 26.29 16.41
C LEU A 43 -18.92 27.00 16.93
N ILE A 44 -18.80 28.28 17.29
CA ILE A 44 -19.93 29.13 17.68
C ILE A 44 -20.91 29.32 16.52
N LYS A 45 -20.42 29.50 15.28
CA LYS A 45 -21.25 29.62 14.08
C LYS A 45 -21.97 28.31 13.74
N GLU A 46 -21.29 27.18 13.89
CA GLU A 46 -21.81 25.85 13.52
C GLU A 46 -22.89 25.35 14.49
N PHE A 47 -22.60 25.33 15.80
CA PHE A 47 -23.51 24.77 16.81
C PHE A 47 -24.41 25.82 17.44
N GLY A 48 -24.09 27.10 17.29
CA GLY A 48 -24.72 28.20 18.02
C GLY A 48 -24.24 28.27 19.49
N LYS A 49 -24.21 29.49 20.03
CA LYS A 49 -23.71 29.78 21.40
C LYS A 49 -24.34 28.90 22.50
N ALA A 50 -25.58 28.44 22.31
CA ALA A 50 -26.32 27.63 23.28
C ALA A 50 -26.11 26.11 23.16
N LYS A 51 -25.44 25.58 22.12
CA LYS A 51 -25.27 24.12 21.96
C LYS A 51 -23.82 23.67 21.85
N VAL A 52 -22.87 24.58 21.62
CA VAL A 52 -21.42 24.31 21.53
C VAL A 52 -20.89 23.41 22.64
N TYR A 53 -21.40 23.57 23.86
CA TYR A 53 -20.93 22.86 25.06
C TYR A 53 -21.75 21.64 25.47
N THR A 54 -22.84 21.36 24.77
CA THR A 54 -23.73 20.24 25.10
C THR A 54 -23.12 18.91 24.65
N LYS A 55 -23.72 17.78 25.08
CA LYS A 55 -23.37 16.43 24.61
C LYS A 55 -23.41 16.30 23.07
N TYR A 56 -24.10 17.19 22.37
CA TYR A 56 -24.21 17.21 20.91
C TYR A 56 -23.33 18.28 20.24
N GLY A 57 -22.48 18.99 21.00
CA GLY A 57 -21.56 20.01 20.51
C GLY A 57 -20.13 19.51 20.30
N VAL A 58 -19.13 20.35 20.56
CA VAL A 58 -17.70 20.08 20.25
C VAL A 58 -17.16 18.82 20.92
N LEU A 59 -17.69 18.48 22.11
CA LEU A 59 -17.26 17.32 22.90
C LEU A 59 -17.52 15.97 22.19
N ASN A 60 -18.57 15.88 21.36
CA ASN A 60 -18.95 14.65 20.68
C ASN A 60 -18.65 14.68 19.18
N ALA A 61 -18.88 15.82 18.52
CA ALA A 61 -18.57 15.97 17.10
C ALA A 61 -17.05 16.00 16.83
N TYR A 62 -16.26 16.58 17.75
CA TYR A 62 -14.82 16.80 17.56
C TYR A 62 -13.98 16.52 18.83
N PRO A 63 -13.92 15.26 19.30
CA PRO A 63 -13.30 14.91 20.59
C PRO A 63 -11.80 15.28 20.69
N LYS A 64 -11.06 15.24 19.57
CA LYS A 64 -9.64 15.65 19.54
C LYS A 64 -9.44 17.16 19.72
N LEU A 65 -10.38 17.98 19.24
CA LEU A 65 -10.34 19.44 19.42
C LEU A 65 -10.77 19.83 20.84
N ALA A 66 -11.77 19.13 21.38
CA ALA A 66 -12.21 19.31 22.77
C ALA A 66 -11.13 18.97 23.81
N GLY A 67 -10.08 18.23 23.43
CA GLY A 67 -8.92 17.94 24.26
C GLY A 67 -7.90 19.08 24.43
N LYS A 68 -8.12 20.27 23.86
CA LYS A 68 -7.17 21.39 23.91
C LYS A 68 -7.59 22.47 24.92
N GLU A 69 -6.79 22.68 25.96
CA GLU A 69 -7.02 23.70 27.01
C GLU A 69 -7.20 25.11 26.43
N THR A 70 -6.32 25.51 25.49
CA THR A 70 -6.32 26.86 24.89
C THR A 70 -7.57 27.16 24.06
N LEU A 71 -8.15 26.15 23.40
CA LEU A 71 -9.39 26.30 22.63
C LEU A 71 -10.59 26.50 23.54
N LEU A 72 -10.69 25.70 24.61
CA LEU A 72 -11.77 25.81 25.59
C LEU A 72 -11.74 27.15 26.33
N LEU A 73 -10.55 27.65 26.69
CA LEU A 73 -10.39 29.01 27.22
C LEU A 73 -10.87 30.06 26.23
N SER A 74 -10.51 29.93 24.95
CA SER A 74 -10.92 30.86 23.90
C SER A 74 -12.44 30.89 23.68
N LEU A 75 -13.09 29.73 23.84
CA LEU A 75 -14.55 29.60 23.79
C LEU A 75 -15.20 30.26 25.03
N LEU A 76 -14.67 30.03 26.23
CA LEU A 76 -15.18 30.61 27.49
C LEU A 76 -15.08 32.14 27.52
N ASN A 77 -14.00 32.71 26.97
CA ASN A 77 -13.75 34.16 26.94
C ASN A 77 -14.66 34.95 25.97
N ARG A 78 -15.43 34.28 25.09
CA ARG A 78 -16.32 34.94 24.10
C ARG A 78 -17.73 35.25 24.64
N ASN A 79 -17.85 35.48 25.96
CA ASN A 79 -19.08 35.84 26.68
C ASN A 79 -20.31 35.04 26.25
N ILE A 80 -20.26 33.72 26.45
CA ILE A 80 -21.41 32.85 26.20
C ILE A 80 -22.37 32.95 27.39
N HIS A 81 -23.49 33.62 27.15
CA HIS A 81 -24.55 33.81 28.13
C HIS A 81 -25.37 32.51 28.39
N LEU A 82 -25.24 32.01 29.62
CA LEU A 82 -26.32 31.80 30.61
C LEU A 82 -27.29 30.62 30.59
N HIS A 83 -27.33 29.72 29.60
CA HIS A 83 -28.37 28.66 29.65
C HIS A 83 -27.92 27.21 29.53
N THR A 84 -26.62 26.93 29.33
CA THR A 84 -26.14 25.58 29.02
C THR A 84 -25.52 24.84 30.20
N ASP A 85 -25.64 23.52 30.21
CA ASP A 85 -24.95 22.64 31.16
C ASP A 85 -23.45 22.55 30.80
N ILE A 86 -22.59 23.14 31.64
CA ILE A 86 -21.12 23.19 31.45
C ILE A 86 -20.42 22.05 32.23
N SER A 87 -21.19 21.22 32.95
CA SER A 87 -20.68 20.08 33.72
C SER A 87 -19.74 19.15 32.94
N PRO A 88 -19.98 18.84 31.64
CA PRO A 88 -19.08 18.00 30.85
C PRO A 88 -17.66 18.60 30.68
N ILE A 89 -17.57 19.92 30.49
CA ILE A 89 -16.31 20.65 30.31
C ILE A 89 -15.59 20.76 31.64
N PHE A 90 -16.33 21.08 32.69
CA PHE A 90 -15.81 21.11 34.06
C PHE A 90 -15.21 19.76 34.46
N ASN A 91 -15.91 18.65 34.18
CA ASN A 91 -15.41 17.31 34.45
C ASN A 91 -14.17 16.96 33.61
N THR A 92 -14.13 17.38 32.34
CA THR A 92 -12.96 17.17 31.47
C THR A 92 -11.75 17.96 31.97
N ALA A 93 -11.98 19.21 32.41
CA ALA A 93 -10.94 20.06 32.98
C ALA A 93 -10.41 19.52 34.32
N LEU A 94 -11.28 18.94 35.17
CA LEU A 94 -10.89 18.24 36.39
C LEU A 94 -10.01 17.03 36.10
N LYS A 95 -10.41 16.17 35.14
CA LYS A 95 -9.63 14.98 34.74
C LYS A 95 -8.24 15.34 34.20
N ASN A 96 -8.12 16.42 33.43
CA ASN A 96 -6.86 16.79 32.79
C ASN A 96 -6.01 17.79 33.61
N GLY A 97 -6.55 18.29 34.72
CA GLY A 97 -5.91 19.25 35.61
C GLY A 97 -5.75 20.66 35.06
N TRP A 98 -6.72 21.15 34.29
CA TRP A 98 -6.68 22.47 33.64
C TRP A 98 -7.17 23.58 34.56
N LYS A 99 -6.26 24.10 35.40
CA LYS A 99 -6.54 25.12 36.43
C LYS A 99 -7.25 26.36 35.88
N THR A 100 -6.82 26.85 34.73
CA THR A 100 -7.32 28.10 34.12
C THR A 100 -8.76 27.94 33.64
N VAL A 101 -9.09 26.80 33.03
CA VAL A 101 -10.43 26.44 32.56
C VAL A 101 -11.37 26.22 33.77
N ILE A 102 -10.89 25.57 34.83
CA ILE A 102 -11.64 25.39 36.08
C ILE A 102 -11.97 26.76 36.70
N ALA A 103 -10.98 27.66 36.82
CA ALA A 103 -11.20 29.00 37.36
C ALA A 103 -12.18 29.82 36.51
N ALA A 104 -12.11 29.70 35.17
CA ALA A 104 -13.02 30.40 34.27
C ALA A 104 -14.47 29.86 34.36
N THR A 105 -14.64 28.54 34.44
CA THR A 105 -15.96 27.91 34.55
C THR A 105 -16.65 28.18 35.89
N LEU A 106 -15.90 28.26 37.00
CA LEU A 106 -16.43 28.61 38.32
C LEU A 106 -16.99 30.03 38.41
N LYS A 107 -16.57 30.94 37.50
CA LYS A 107 -17.11 32.31 37.42
C LYS A 107 -18.46 32.37 36.70
N ILE A 108 -18.94 31.28 36.10
CA ILE A 108 -20.18 31.27 35.33
C ILE A 108 -21.37 31.00 36.27
N HIS A 109 -22.37 31.88 36.20
CA HIS A 109 -23.57 31.87 37.03
C HIS A 109 -24.83 31.98 36.20
N LYS A 110 -25.99 31.83 36.84
CA LYS A 110 -27.33 32.08 36.32
C LYS A 110 -28.07 33.01 37.26
N LEU A 111 -28.75 34.00 36.68
CA LEU A 111 -29.68 34.87 37.41
C LEU A 111 -31.00 34.11 37.61
N GLN A 112 -31.41 33.88 38.85
CA GLN A 112 -32.65 33.20 39.20
C GLN A 112 -33.62 34.19 39.85
N LYS A 113 -34.86 34.27 39.33
CA LYS A 113 -35.96 35.01 39.96
C LYS A 113 -36.47 34.23 41.17
N VAL A 114 -36.59 34.89 42.32
CA VAL A 114 -37.09 34.32 43.57
C VAL A 114 -38.23 35.21 44.09
N PRO A 115 -39.36 34.65 44.55
CA PRO A 115 -40.43 35.42 45.19
C PRO A 115 -39.94 36.05 46.51
N LEU A 116 -40.33 37.29 46.81
CA LEU A 116 -40.11 37.92 48.12
C LEU A 116 -41.17 37.41 49.10
N GLU A 117 -40.78 36.61 50.09
CA GLU A 117 -41.70 36.15 51.16
C GLU A 117 -41.56 37.04 52.41
N HIS A 118 -42.67 37.73 52.73
CA HIS A 118 -43.09 38.33 54.00
C HIS A 118 -42.25 39.44 54.65
N LEU A 119 -42.67 40.70 54.44
CA LEU A 119 -42.74 41.74 55.48
C LEU A 119 -44.00 42.59 55.26
N ASP A 120 -44.61 42.98 56.38
CA ASP A 120 -45.98 43.41 56.54
C ASP A 120 -46.44 44.65 55.74
N SER A 121 -47.74 44.64 55.44
CA SER A 121 -48.64 45.73 55.03
C SER A 121 -48.03 47.13 54.88
N SER A 122 -47.77 47.56 53.65
CA SER A 122 -48.45 48.70 52.98
C SER A 122 -47.66 49.17 51.74
N GLN A 123 -48.36 49.16 50.60
CA GLN A 123 -48.09 49.89 49.35
C GLN A 123 -46.82 49.54 48.55
N ASN A 124 -46.98 48.72 47.50
CA ASN A 124 -46.84 49.14 46.08
C ASN A 124 -46.78 47.90 45.16
N GLU A 125 -47.71 47.81 44.21
CA GLU A 125 -47.97 46.64 43.34
C GLU A 125 -46.91 46.36 42.25
N ASN A 126 -45.65 46.79 42.37
CA ASN A 126 -44.67 46.66 41.27
C ASN A 126 -43.33 45.99 41.59
N SER A 127 -43.18 45.25 42.70
CA SER A 127 -41.94 44.49 42.97
C SER A 127 -42.18 43.16 43.68
N SER A 128 -42.77 42.19 42.97
CA SER A 128 -43.11 40.86 43.52
C SER A 128 -41.99 39.81 43.43
N PHE A 129 -40.81 40.14 42.91
CA PHE A 129 -39.69 39.20 42.75
C PHE A 129 -38.34 39.88 43.00
N CYS A 130 -37.41 39.17 43.65
CA CYS A 130 -36.00 39.53 43.75
C CYS A 130 -35.12 38.59 42.90
N TYR A 131 -33.91 39.00 42.57
CA TYR A 131 -32.96 38.17 41.82
C TYR A 131 -31.86 37.62 42.75
N THR A 132 -31.55 36.34 42.61
CA THR A 132 -30.39 35.68 43.25
C THR A 132 -29.46 35.11 42.18
N LEU A 133 -28.17 35.06 42.50
CA LEU A 133 -27.18 34.40 41.65
C LEU A 133 -27.01 32.95 42.08
N LYS A 134 -27.13 32.03 41.11
CA LYS A 134 -26.85 30.61 41.33
C LYS A 134 -25.67 30.17 40.46
N PRO A 135 -24.65 29.49 41.01
CA PRO A 135 -23.57 28.95 40.21
C PRO A 135 -24.12 27.86 39.27
N VAL A 136 -23.62 27.82 38.02
CA VAL A 136 -24.00 26.76 37.07
C VAL A 136 -23.49 25.40 37.54
N ILE A 137 -22.33 25.38 38.18
CA ILE A 137 -21.66 24.19 38.67
C ILE A 137 -21.86 24.09 40.18
N ASN A 138 -22.35 22.95 40.66
CA ASN A 138 -22.38 22.64 42.08
C ASN A 138 -21.08 21.92 42.48
N ILE A 139 -20.15 22.65 43.06
CA ILE A 139 -18.85 22.11 43.50
C ILE A 139 -18.97 21.01 44.55
N ASN A 140 -20.08 20.93 45.29
CA ASN A 140 -20.30 19.90 46.30
C ASN A 140 -20.95 18.62 45.74
N ASN A 141 -21.20 18.55 44.42
CA ASN A 141 -21.75 17.39 43.74
C ASN A 141 -20.78 16.82 42.68
N ILE A 142 -19.48 17.06 42.85
CA ILE A 142 -18.43 16.53 41.98
C ILE A 142 -18.28 15.03 42.25
N SER A 143 -18.17 14.21 41.19
CA SER A 143 -17.92 12.78 41.36
C SER A 143 -16.45 12.52 41.74
N LEU A 144 -16.24 11.65 42.72
CA LEU A 144 -14.91 11.27 43.18
C LEU A 144 -14.03 10.75 42.03
N PHE A 145 -14.63 9.98 41.12
CA PHE A 145 -13.99 9.45 39.93
C PHE A 145 -13.29 10.53 39.07
N CYS A 146 -13.88 11.73 38.96
CA CYS A 146 -13.26 12.81 38.19
C CYS A 146 -12.02 13.40 38.87
N LEU A 147 -11.98 13.42 40.21
CA LEU A 147 -10.81 13.87 40.98
C LEU A 147 -9.69 12.82 40.98
N LEU A 148 -10.02 11.54 41.10
CA LEU A 148 -9.03 10.45 41.03
C LEU A 148 -8.40 10.29 39.64
N SER A 149 -9.11 10.70 38.59
CA SER A 149 -8.58 10.69 37.23
C SER A 149 -7.59 11.84 36.95
N CYS A 150 -7.45 12.80 37.87
CA CYS A 150 -6.52 13.93 37.74
C CYS A 150 -5.07 13.47 37.98
N PRO A 151 -4.08 14.01 37.23
CA PRO A 151 -2.66 13.83 37.58
C PRO A 151 -2.40 14.27 39.04
N PRO A 152 -1.69 13.45 39.84
CA PRO A 152 -1.50 13.70 41.27
C PRO A 152 -0.79 15.03 41.55
N GLU A 153 0.15 15.42 40.69
CA GLU A 153 0.90 16.68 40.77
C GLU A 153 0.03 17.94 40.66
N LYS A 154 -1.14 17.86 40.01
CA LYS A 154 -2.04 19.01 39.78
C LYS A 154 -3.24 19.04 40.72
N LEU A 155 -3.47 17.96 41.46
CA LEU A 155 -4.65 17.77 42.31
C LEU A 155 -4.72 18.79 43.44
N ILE A 156 -3.58 19.09 44.07
CA ILE A 156 -3.47 20.06 45.19
C ILE A 156 -3.96 21.44 44.74
N ASP A 157 -3.51 21.89 43.57
CA ASP A 157 -3.87 23.20 43.05
C ASP A 157 -5.37 23.29 42.69
N ILE A 158 -5.94 22.21 42.16
CA ILE A 158 -7.37 22.13 41.87
C ILE A 158 -8.19 22.17 43.16
N LEU A 159 -7.78 21.42 44.18
CA LEU A 159 -8.43 21.44 45.49
C LEU A 159 -8.33 22.82 46.15
N ASN A 160 -7.21 23.51 45.99
CA ASN A 160 -7.05 24.89 46.43
C ASN A 160 -8.00 25.86 45.69
N ILE A 161 -8.19 25.68 44.38
CA ILE A 161 -9.15 26.47 43.59
C ILE A 161 -10.60 26.19 44.05
N LEU A 162 -10.96 24.92 44.24
CA LEU A 162 -12.31 24.53 44.71
C LEU A 162 -12.57 25.02 46.14
N ASN A 163 -11.60 24.88 47.04
CA ASN A 163 -11.73 25.34 48.42
C ASN A 163 -11.84 26.87 48.47
N ASN A 164 -11.15 27.60 47.60
CA ASN A 164 -11.27 29.06 47.50
C ASN A 164 -12.46 29.55 46.65
N ALA A 165 -13.24 28.67 46.02
CA ALA A 165 -14.34 29.07 45.14
C ALA A 165 -15.43 29.91 45.85
N HIS A 166 -15.62 29.72 47.16
CA HIS A 166 -16.52 30.53 47.99
C HIS A 166 -16.10 32.00 48.11
N LYS A 167 -14.84 32.34 47.76
CA LYS A 167 -14.32 33.71 47.76
C LYS A 167 -14.60 34.45 46.44
N ILE A 168 -15.12 33.77 45.42
CA ILE A 168 -15.48 34.38 44.13
C ILE A 168 -16.73 35.24 44.35
N ARG A 169 -16.58 36.56 44.24
CA ARG A 169 -17.64 37.57 44.32
C ARG A 169 -17.84 38.25 42.98
N ILE A 170 -19.09 38.53 42.62
CA ILE A 170 -19.45 39.11 41.32
C ILE A 170 -20.30 40.35 41.52
N ASN A 171 -20.02 41.40 40.73
CA ASN A 171 -20.78 42.63 40.74
C ASN A 171 -21.99 42.51 39.79
N ILE A 172 -23.17 42.41 40.38
CA ILE A 172 -24.43 42.18 39.65
C ILE A 172 -24.78 43.36 38.74
N SER A 173 -24.48 44.60 39.17
CA SER A 173 -24.81 45.82 38.42
C SER A 173 -24.02 45.96 37.11
N ASN A 174 -22.73 45.61 37.13
CA ASN A 174 -21.86 45.71 35.95
C ASN A 174 -22.11 44.59 34.92
N GLU A 175 -22.41 43.37 35.35
CA GLU A 175 -22.53 42.23 34.43
C GLU A 175 -23.92 42.11 33.77
N TYR A 176 -24.99 42.62 34.41
CA TYR A 176 -26.36 42.46 33.93
C TYR A 176 -27.11 43.76 33.64
N GLY A 177 -26.49 44.93 33.85
CA GLY A 177 -27.12 46.22 33.60
C GLY A 177 -28.35 46.49 34.48
N ILE A 178 -28.46 45.81 35.62
CA ILE A 178 -29.55 46.00 36.58
C ILE A 178 -29.32 47.32 37.30
N THR A 179 -30.21 48.30 37.08
CA THR A 179 -30.18 49.61 37.73
C THR A 179 -30.59 49.50 39.20
N ASP A 180 -30.17 50.45 40.05
CA ASP A 180 -30.42 50.49 41.51
C ASP A 180 -31.93 50.46 41.90
N GLN A 181 -32.86 50.42 40.92
CA GLN A 181 -34.32 50.37 41.11
C GLN A 181 -34.93 48.94 41.10
N GLN A 182 -34.17 47.88 40.84
CA GLN A 182 -34.66 46.49 40.93
C GLN A 182 -34.23 45.82 42.26
N PRO A 183 -35.11 45.09 42.98
CA PRO A 183 -34.77 44.46 44.24
C PRO A 183 -33.81 43.27 44.04
N LEU A 184 -32.59 43.39 44.56
CA LEU A 184 -31.63 42.29 44.71
C LEU A 184 -31.80 41.67 46.10
N HIS A 185 -31.82 40.34 46.19
CA HIS A 185 -31.98 39.64 47.47
C HIS A 185 -30.77 39.87 48.40
N ASP A 186 -29.56 39.98 47.83
CA ASP A 186 -28.31 40.15 48.56
C ASP A 186 -27.49 41.36 48.01
N ASN A 187 -26.54 41.85 48.82
CA ASN A 187 -25.63 42.99 48.54
C ASN A 187 -25.08 43.06 47.10
N LYS A 188 -24.61 44.26 46.66
CA LYS A 188 -23.96 44.53 45.34
C LYS A 188 -22.89 43.49 44.91
N PHE A 189 -22.29 42.78 45.87
CA PHE A 189 -21.40 41.64 45.65
C PHE A 189 -21.90 40.39 46.38
N THR A 190 -22.31 39.36 45.64
CA THR A 190 -22.74 38.08 46.20
C THR A 190 -21.68 36.99 45.99
N ALA A 191 -21.43 36.16 47.01
CA ALA A 191 -20.57 34.99 46.88
C ALA A 191 -21.26 33.91 46.04
N LEU A 192 -20.58 33.42 45.00
CA LEU A 192 -21.21 32.52 44.05
C LEU A 192 -21.35 31.08 44.57
N HIS A 193 -20.35 30.57 45.29
CA HIS A 193 -20.29 29.18 45.73
C HIS A 193 -20.33 29.07 47.25
N LYS A 194 -20.94 27.99 47.76
CA LYS A 194 -20.80 27.60 49.17
C LYS A 194 -19.38 27.08 49.44
N LYS A 195 -18.96 26.99 50.70
CA LYS A 195 -17.69 26.32 51.05
C LYS A 195 -17.70 24.88 50.52
N PHE A 196 -16.58 24.46 49.96
CA PHE A 196 -16.39 23.11 49.43
C PHE A 196 -16.42 22.11 50.59
N ASN A 197 -17.27 21.09 50.49
CA ASN A 197 -17.38 20.04 51.50
C ASN A 197 -16.82 18.72 50.98
N ILE A 198 -15.72 18.26 51.56
CA ILE A 198 -15.05 17.01 51.17
C ILE A 198 -15.92 15.79 51.51
N SER A 199 -16.74 15.85 52.57
CA SER A 199 -17.59 14.73 53.00
C SER A 199 -18.79 14.46 52.08
N SER A 200 -19.11 15.36 51.14
CA SER A 200 -20.21 15.16 50.19
C SER A 200 -19.82 14.45 48.90
N LEU A 201 -18.57 13.99 48.77
CA LEU A 201 -18.09 13.18 47.63
C LEU A 201 -18.74 11.78 47.67
N LYS A 202 -19.69 11.53 46.76
CA LYS A 202 -20.39 10.23 46.69
C LYS A 202 -19.48 9.13 46.12
N THR A 203 -19.38 7.99 46.81
CA THR A 203 -18.68 6.77 46.35
C THR A 203 -19.65 5.65 46.00
N SER A 204 -19.35 4.88 44.96
CA SER A 204 -20.15 3.70 44.54
C SER A 204 -19.47 2.36 44.89
N LYS A 205 -18.25 2.36 45.42
CA LYS A 205 -17.50 1.13 45.77
C LYS A 205 -16.70 1.30 47.06
N SER A 206 -16.78 0.32 47.95
CA SER A 206 -16.15 0.28 49.28
C SER A 206 -14.61 0.37 49.27
N ASN A 207 -13.95 0.03 48.17
CA ASN A 207 -12.48 0.04 48.04
C ASN A 207 -11.90 1.42 47.70
N GLU A 208 -12.72 2.40 47.33
CA GLU A 208 -12.27 3.77 47.02
C GLU A 208 -12.15 4.63 48.29
N ASN A 209 -12.80 4.22 49.38
CA ASN A 209 -12.72 4.90 50.69
C ASN A 209 -11.30 4.82 51.29
N THR A 210 -10.54 3.74 51.06
CA THR A 210 -9.17 3.58 51.56
C THR A 210 -8.19 4.53 50.86
N ILE A 211 -8.35 4.76 49.56
CA ILE A 211 -7.50 5.70 48.80
C ILE A 211 -7.81 7.14 49.23
N LEU A 212 -9.09 7.46 49.44
CA LEU A 212 -9.57 8.74 49.95
C LEU A 212 -9.01 9.05 51.36
N ILE A 213 -9.13 8.11 52.29
CA ILE A 213 -8.65 8.27 53.67
C ILE A 213 -7.11 8.37 53.68
N ASN A 214 -6.42 7.62 52.83
CA ASN A 214 -4.96 7.65 52.73
C ASN A 214 -4.42 8.94 52.10
N HIS A 215 -5.17 9.59 51.20
CA HIS A 215 -4.77 10.90 50.65
C HIS A 215 -5.06 12.06 51.60
N PHE A 216 -6.13 11.97 52.40
CA PHE A 216 -6.52 13.01 53.36
C PHE A 216 -5.83 12.89 54.73
N ALA A 217 -5.31 11.71 55.09
CA ALA A 217 -4.51 11.49 56.31
C ALA A 217 -3.14 12.22 56.26
N ASN A 218 -2.72 12.70 55.09
CA ASN A 218 -1.53 13.55 54.93
C ASN A 218 -1.72 15.00 55.38
N LEU A 219 -2.92 15.39 55.83
CA LEU A 219 -3.18 16.71 56.44
C LEU A 219 -2.97 16.63 57.95
N ASN A 220 -1.82 17.15 58.39
CA ASN A 220 -1.46 17.35 59.80
C ASN A 220 -2.65 17.85 60.66
N SER A 221 -2.77 17.26 61.87
CA SER A 221 -3.68 17.60 62.98
C SER A 221 -5.07 16.92 63.02
N PHE A 222 -5.13 15.59 63.13
CA PHE A 222 -6.31 14.94 63.71
C PHE A 222 -5.88 13.92 64.77
N ASN A 223 -6.28 14.21 66.02
CA ASN A 223 -6.10 13.35 67.19
C ASN A 223 -6.57 11.91 66.89
N ILE A 224 -5.63 10.96 66.82
CA ILE A 224 -5.94 9.54 66.85
C ILE A 224 -6.40 9.24 68.27
N THR A 225 -7.71 9.25 68.51
CA THR A 225 -8.32 8.84 69.78
C THR A 225 -8.09 7.33 70.00
N LEU A 226 -7.65 6.98 71.21
CA LEU A 226 -7.03 5.72 71.64
C LEU A 226 -7.90 4.42 71.63
N ASP A 227 -9.05 4.36 70.94
CA ASP A 227 -10.00 3.24 71.04
C ASP A 227 -10.35 2.57 69.69
N TYR A 228 -9.35 2.10 68.93
CA TYR A 228 -9.57 1.36 67.67
C TYR A 228 -9.49 -0.16 67.84
N LYS A 229 -10.30 -0.91 67.10
CA LYS A 229 -10.25 -2.39 67.09
C LYS A 229 -8.93 -2.88 66.45
N PRO A 230 -8.39 -4.05 66.84
CA PRO A 230 -7.11 -4.56 66.33
C PRO A 230 -6.99 -4.61 64.79
N ARG A 231 -8.07 -4.98 64.08
CA ARG A 231 -8.10 -4.98 62.61
C ARG A 231 -7.98 -3.58 62.00
N GLN A 232 -8.51 -2.56 62.66
CA GLN A 232 -8.41 -1.18 62.21
C GLN A 232 -6.99 -0.65 62.41
N LEU A 233 -6.38 -0.95 63.57
CA LEU A 233 -4.97 -0.61 63.85
C LEU A 233 -4.01 -1.28 62.86
N GLN A 234 -4.25 -2.55 62.51
CA GLN A 234 -3.50 -3.26 61.47
C GLN A 234 -3.64 -2.57 60.10
N ALA A 235 -4.86 -2.21 59.69
CA ALA A 235 -5.09 -1.49 58.43
C ALA A 235 -4.45 -0.09 58.40
N TYR A 236 -4.43 0.62 59.54
CA TYR A 236 -3.72 1.89 59.68
C TYR A 236 -2.21 1.72 59.57
N TYR A 237 -1.66 0.68 60.21
CA TYR A 237 -0.24 0.36 60.14
C TYR A 237 0.19 -0.04 58.72
N GLU A 238 -0.59 -0.90 58.04
CA GLU A 238 -0.40 -1.26 56.63
C GLU A 238 -0.41 -0.01 55.72
N SER A 239 -1.35 0.90 55.96
CA SER A 239 -1.46 2.15 55.19
C SER A 239 -0.31 3.11 55.48
N ALA A 240 0.16 3.18 56.73
CA ALA A 240 1.30 3.99 57.13
C ALA A 240 2.60 3.50 56.48
N ILE A 241 2.80 2.17 56.41
CA ILE A 241 3.90 1.54 55.65
C ILE A 241 3.78 1.89 54.17
N PHE A 242 2.58 1.81 53.58
CA PHE A 242 2.35 2.14 52.17
C PHE A 242 2.74 3.59 51.82
N ILE A 243 2.50 4.52 52.74
CA ILE A 243 2.79 5.95 52.56
C ILE A 243 4.23 6.31 53.00
N LYS A 244 5.00 5.36 53.58
CA LYS A 244 6.33 5.59 54.19
C LYS A 244 6.33 6.69 55.27
N ASN A 245 5.27 6.79 56.07
CA ASN A 245 5.19 7.81 57.12
C ASN A 245 5.75 7.29 58.45
N GLN A 246 7.04 7.51 58.66
CA GLN A 246 7.76 7.00 59.83
C GLN A 246 7.17 7.47 61.16
N ASN A 247 6.69 8.72 61.25
CA ASN A 247 6.09 9.24 62.49
C ASN A 247 4.82 8.48 62.90
N ILE A 248 3.99 8.08 61.93
CA ILE A 248 2.77 7.31 62.21
C ILE A 248 3.13 5.86 62.57
N ILE A 249 4.11 5.28 61.86
CA ILE A 249 4.62 3.93 62.12
C ILE A 249 5.17 3.85 63.54
N ASP A 250 6.04 4.79 63.93
CA ASP A 250 6.66 4.85 65.25
C ASP A 250 5.63 5.08 66.36
N ASN A 251 4.66 5.97 66.15
CA ASN A 251 3.59 6.23 67.11
C ASN A 251 2.67 5.00 67.30
N LEU A 252 2.30 4.31 66.22
CA LEU A 252 1.49 3.10 66.30
C LEU A 252 2.25 1.97 67.01
N LEU A 253 3.54 1.79 66.69
CA LEU A 253 4.39 0.80 67.34
C LEU A 253 4.61 1.09 68.82
N ALA A 254 4.80 2.36 69.21
CA ALA A 254 4.98 2.78 70.60
C ALA A 254 3.73 2.54 71.46
N HIS A 255 2.52 2.74 70.89
CA HIS A 255 1.28 2.61 71.65
C HIS A 255 0.67 1.21 71.68
N HIS A 256 0.80 0.42 70.60
CA HIS A 256 0.10 -0.87 70.47
C HIS A 256 1.02 -2.10 70.33
N GLY A 257 2.32 -1.87 70.12
CA GLY A 257 3.35 -2.91 70.09
C GLY A 257 3.36 -3.80 68.84
N PRO A 258 4.48 -4.52 68.59
CA PRO A 258 4.65 -5.34 67.37
C PRO A 258 3.69 -6.54 67.30
N SER A 259 3.27 -7.11 68.44
CA SER A 259 2.42 -8.31 68.49
C SER A 259 1.02 -8.11 67.89
N VAL A 260 0.50 -6.88 67.90
CA VAL A 260 -0.80 -6.52 67.30
C VAL A 260 -0.64 -6.09 65.85
N LEU A 261 0.47 -5.44 65.51
CA LEU A 261 0.65 -4.74 64.24
C LEU A 261 1.38 -5.57 63.18
N TYR A 262 2.33 -6.42 63.58
CA TYR A 262 3.11 -7.25 62.66
C TYR A 262 2.29 -8.47 62.25
N THR A 263 1.82 -8.47 61.01
CA THR A 263 1.03 -9.52 60.38
C THR A 263 1.63 -9.89 59.02
N GLN A 264 1.13 -10.97 58.41
CA GLN A 264 1.52 -11.33 57.04
C GLN A 264 1.18 -10.20 56.04
N ASN A 265 0.08 -9.49 56.27
CA ASN A 265 -0.35 -8.39 55.41
C ASN A 265 0.56 -7.17 55.54
N SER A 266 0.93 -6.78 56.77
CA SER A 266 1.89 -5.68 56.99
C SER A 266 3.28 -6.01 56.45
N PHE A 267 3.69 -7.29 56.50
CA PHE A 267 4.92 -7.73 55.85
C PHE A 267 4.83 -7.62 54.32
N THR A 268 3.71 -8.04 53.71
CA THR A 268 3.51 -7.85 52.26
C THR A 268 3.43 -6.37 51.87
N ALA A 269 2.90 -5.50 52.73
CA ALA A 269 2.88 -4.05 52.50
C ALA A 269 4.31 -3.48 52.50
N ALA A 270 5.15 -3.90 53.46
CA ALA A 270 6.55 -3.49 53.53
C ALA A 270 7.36 -3.93 52.29
N LEU A 271 7.16 -5.17 51.83
CA LEU A 271 7.82 -5.67 50.61
C LEU A 271 7.34 -4.95 49.34
N ASN A 272 6.06 -4.58 49.25
CA ASN A 272 5.50 -3.85 48.10
C ASN A 272 6.09 -2.44 47.92
N VAL A 273 6.50 -1.83 49.03
CA VAL A 273 6.96 -0.45 49.12
C VAL A 273 8.50 -0.38 49.23
N PHE A 274 9.13 -1.57 49.24
CA PHE A 274 10.57 -1.80 49.35
C PHE A 274 11.18 -1.18 50.62
N ASP A 275 10.48 -1.31 51.75
CA ASP A 275 10.95 -0.85 53.06
C ASP A 275 11.74 -1.96 53.77
N ILE A 276 13.06 -1.98 53.54
CA ILE A 276 13.97 -3.01 54.05
C ILE A 276 14.03 -3.02 55.60
N PRO A 277 14.15 -1.88 56.31
CA PRO A 277 14.15 -1.87 57.77
C PRO A 277 12.90 -2.52 58.39
N ILE A 278 11.71 -2.18 57.88
CA ILE A 278 10.45 -2.74 58.38
C ILE A 278 10.33 -4.22 58.01
N ALA A 279 10.75 -4.61 56.80
CA ALA A 279 10.78 -6.01 56.38
C ALA A 279 11.72 -6.86 57.26
N LYS A 280 12.92 -6.34 57.59
CA LYS A 280 13.85 -6.97 58.54
C LYS A 280 13.23 -7.11 59.92
N ALA A 281 12.50 -6.09 60.39
CA ALA A 281 11.81 -6.16 61.68
C ALA A 281 10.74 -7.26 61.72
N HIS A 282 9.97 -7.44 60.64
CA HIS A 282 8.98 -8.53 60.52
C HIS A 282 9.64 -9.92 60.51
N LEU A 283 10.77 -10.07 59.80
CA LEU A 283 11.56 -11.31 59.82
C LEU A 283 12.14 -11.61 61.20
N SER A 284 12.70 -10.61 61.87
CA SER A 284 13.27 -10.75 63.22
C SER A 284 12.23 -11.12 64.27
N PHE A 285 10.97 -10.72 64.06
CA PHE A 285 9.82 -11.08 64.87
C PHE A 285 9.28 -12.50 64.57
N GLY A 286 9.76 -13.17 63.51
CA GLY A 286 9.40 -14.54 63.17
C GLY A 286 8.25 -14.69 62.14
N ILE A 287 7.91 -13.65 61.39
CA ILE A 287 6.90 -13.75 60.32
C ILE A 287 7.54 -14.35 59.06
N PRO A 288 6.98 -15.44 58.48
CA PRO A 288 7.55 -16.07 57.30
C PRO A 288 7.39 -15.21 56.04
N LEU A 289 8.31 -15.35 55.09
CA LEU A 289 8.22 -14.70 53.78
C LEU A 289 6.93 -15.09 53.03
N PRO A 290 6.26 -14.16 52.34
CA PRO A 290 5.05 -14.47 51.58
C PRO A 290 5.32 -15.49 50.46
N LYS A 291 4.37 -16.36 50.15
CA LYS A 291 4.49 -17.33 49.04
C LYS A 291 4.77 -16.68 47.67
N ASN A 292 4.42 -15.41 47.52
CA ASN A 292 4.58 -14.63 46.29
C ASN A 292 5.92 -13.87 46.20
N THR A 293 6.96 -14.31 46.92
CA THR A 293 8.25 -13.61 47.00
C THR A 293 8.91 -13.36 45.63
N HIS A 294 8.73 -14.27 44.67
CA HIS A 294 9.20 -14.13 43.29
C HIS A 294 8.65 -12.89 42.56
N LEU A 295 7.40 -12.49 42.82
CA LEU A 295 6.80 -11.28 42.22
C LEU A 295 7.42 -10.00 42.79
N PHE A 296 7.83 -10.00 44.05
CA PHE A 296 8.55 -8.86 44.65
C PHE A 296 9.97 -8.76 44.12
N LEU A 297 10.61 -9.90 43.81
CA LEU A 297 11.91 -9.94 43.14
C LEU A 297 11.81 -9.36 41.72
N GLU A 298 10.84 -9.84 40.92
CA GLU A 298 10.58 -9.31 39.57
C GLU A 298 10.39 -7.78 39.59
N LYS A 299 9.54 -7.29 40.49
CA LYS A 299 9.27 -5.85 40.62
C LYS A 299 10.46 -5.05 41.14
N ALA A 300 11.30 -5.63 41.99
CA ALA A 300 12.54 -4.99 42.45
C ALA A 300 13.58 -4.89 41.32
N SER A 301 13.65 -5.90 40.44
CA SER A 301 14.46 -5.86 39.20
C SER A 301 13.94 -4.82 38.21
N GLU A 302 12.62 -4.71 38.06
CA GLU A 302 11.98 -3.69 37.20
C GLU A 302 12.23 -2.25 37.68
N LEU A 303 12.52 -2.05 38.96
CA LEU A 303 12.70 -0.73 39.57
C LEU A 303 14.15 -0.42 39.96
N ASP A 304 15.11 -1.27 39.56
CA ASP A 304 16.53 -1.09 39.84
C ASP A 304 16.86 -0.95 41.34
N ASN A 305 16.20 -1.77 42.18
CA ASN A 305 16.43 -1.76 43.63
C ASN A 305 17.33 -2.93 44.06
N LEU A 306 18.64 -2.78 43.88
CA LEU A 306 19.64 -3.81 44.17
C LEU A 306 19.64 -4.23 45.65
N GLU A 307 19.47 -3.30 46.58
CA GLU A 307 19.47 -3.62 48.01
C GLU A 307 18.30 -4.51 48.41
N MET A 308 17.12 -4.26 47.82
CA MET A 308 15.95 -5.10 48.04
C MET A 308 16.17 -6.51 47.48
N VAL A 309 16.78 -6.62 46.31
CA VAL A 309 17.08 -7.93 45.72
C VAL A 309 18.09 -8.71 46.54
N LYS A 310 19.18 -8.08 46.99
CA LYS A 310 20.13 -8.70 47.92
C LYS A 310 19.43 -9.18 49.19
N PHE A 311 18.60 -8.31 49.79
CA PHE A 311 17.82 -8.66 50.97
C PHE A 311 16.91 -9.88 50.75
N LEU A 312 16.16 -9.93 49.63
CA LEU A 312 15.28 -11.06 49.32
C LEU A 312 16.04 -12.36 49.06
N VAL A 313 17.16 -12.29 48.33
CA VAL A 313 18.00 -13.46 48.00
C VAL A 313 18.69 -14.01 49.25
N GLU A 314 19.26 -13.14 50.08
CA GLU A 314 19.90 -13.52 51.35
C GLU A 314 18.91 -14.08 52.37
N SER A 315 17.71 -13.49 52.46
CA SER A 315 16.67 -13.91 53.41
C SER A 315 16.03 -15.27 53.06
N CYS A 316 16.09 -15.70 51.79
CA CYS A 316 15.51 -16.97 51.35
C CYS A 316 16.42 -18.19 51.53
N LYS A 317 17.72 -18.02 51.79
CA LYS A 317 18.74 -19.10 51.91
C LYS A 317 18.72 -20.18 50.79
N VAL A 318 18.05 -19.94 49.65
CA VAL A 318 17.84 -20.95 48.59
C VAL A 318 17.99 -20.33 47.20
N SER A 319 18.78 -21.00 46.36
CA SER A 319 19.11 -20.75 44.95
C SER A 319 17.94 -20.76 43.96
N VAL A 320 16.69 -20.90 44.43
CA VAL A 320 15.48 -21.05 43.59
C VAL A 320 15.02 -19.72 42.97
N LEU A 321 15.35 -18.59 43.58
CA LEU A 321 15.00 -17.25 43.06
C LEU A 321 15.94 -16.77 41.93
N LEU A 322 17.18 -17.27 41.88
CA LEU A 322 18.16 -16.93 40.84
C LEU A 322 17.87 -17.63 39.49
N ASN A 323 17.03 -18.66 39.50
CA ASN A 323 16.52 -19.30 38.29
C ASN A 323 15.19 -18.68 37.78
N ASP A 324 14.72 -17.58 38.38
CA ASP A 324 13.52 -16.89 37.90
C ASP A 324 13.81 -16.10 36.62
N GLN A 325 13.36 -16.65 35.49
CA GLN A 325 13.45 -16.05 34.16
C GLN A 325 12.84 -14.64 34.08
N ARG A 326 11.84 -14.33 34.91
CA ARG A 326 11.14 -13.04 34.85
C ARG A 326 11.98 -11.91 35.41
N ALA A 327 12.57 -12.12 36.58
CA ALA A 327 13.44 -11.15 37.24
C ALA A 327 14.71 -10.87 36.42
N ALA A 328 15.29 -11.89 35.80
CA ALA A 328 16.48 -11.73 34.96
C ALA A 328 16.15 -11.01 33.63
N ARG A 329 14.97 -11.26 33.04
CA ARG A 329 14.48 -10.54 31.86
C ARG A 329 14.12 -9.08 32.15
N ALA A 330 13.52 -8.80 33.31
CA ALA A 330 13.23 -7.44 33.75
C ALA A 330 14.52 -6.62 33.91
N ALA A 331 15.57 -7.22 34.48
CA ALA A 331 16.87 -6.57 34.62
C ALA A 331 17.55 -6.26 33.27
N LEU A 332 17.45 -7.17 32.30
CA LEU A 332 17.93 -6.94 30.93
C LEU A 332 17.26 -5.75 30.26
N LYS A 333 15.93 -5.63 30.40
CA LYS A 333 15.14 -4.53 29.83
C LYS A 333 15.54 -3.16 30.35
N ASN A 334 15.94 -3.08 31.62
CA ASN A 334 16.32 -1.83 32.27
C ASN A 334 17.82 -1.50 32.15
N ASN A 335 18.59 -2.32 31.44
CA ASN A 335 20.02 -2.14 31.23
C ASN A 335 20.85 -2.02 32.52
N ASN A 336 20.53 -2.85 33.52
CA ASN A 336 21.18 -2.78 34.82
C ASN A 336 22.42 -3.70 34.91
N ALA A 337 23.59 -3.13 34.64
CA ALA A 337 24.86 -3.86 34.65
C ALA A 337 25.21 -4.48 36.02
N GLN A 338 24.91 -3.79 37.13
CA GLN A 338 25.21 -4.28 38.48
C GLN A 338 24.36 -5.48 38.86
N PHE A 339 23.12 -5.52 38.37
CA PHE A 339 22.19 -6.60 38.61
C PHE A 339 22.49 -7.84 37.77
N LEU A 340 22.87 -7.63 36.50
CA LEU A 340 23.36 -8.70 35.64
C LEU A 340 24.64 -9.31 36.18
N ASP A 341 25.55 -8.49 36.73
CA ASP A 341 26.75 -8.98 37.39
C ASP A 341 26.42 -9.76 38.67
N TYR A 342 25.49 -9.28 39.50
CA TYR A 342 25.02 -9.98 40.69
C TYR A 342 24.35 -11.33 40.38
N TYR A 343 23.53 -11.42 39.32
CA TYR A 343 22.98 -12.69 38.83
C TYR A 343 24.08 -13.63 38.34
N SER A 344 25.05 -13.11 37.58
CA SER A 344 26.15 -13.92 37.05
C SER A 344 27.08 -14.49 38.14
N ASN A 345 27.27 -13.78 39.26
CA ASN A 345 28.22 -14.15 40.31
C ASN A 345 27.64 -15.07 41.39
N ASN A 346 26.32 -15.14 41.56
CA ASN A 346 25.69 -15.82 42.71
C ASN A 346 24.96 -17.15 42.38
N GLY A 347 25.17 -17.73 41.19
CA GLY A 347 24.77 -19.11 40.88
C GLY A 347 23.58 -19.27 39.93
N THR A 348 23.62 -18.66 38.74
CA THR A 348 22.70 -18.95 37.63
C THR A 348 23.13 -20.19 36.82
N ASP A 349 22.18 -21.02 36.41
CA ASP A 349 22.40 -22.15 35.50
C ASP A 349 22.83 -21.68 34.08
N VAL A 350 23.69 -22.45 33.41
CA VAL A 350 24.19 -22.21 32.04
C VAL A 350 23.04 -22.06 31.04
N ALA A 351 21.94 -22.79 31.25
CA ALA A 351 20.74 -22.69 30.41
C ALA A 351 20.03 -21.34 30.52
N LEU A 352 20.09 -20.67 31.68
CA LEU A 352 19.50 -19.35 31.86
C LEU A 352 20.40 -18.26 31.25
N LEU A 353 21.72 -18.39 31.40
CA LEU A 353 22.68 -17.47 30.79
C LEU A 353 22.58 -17.47 29.25
N HIS A 354 22.39 -18.63 28.61
CA HIS A 354 22.11 -18.70 27.16
C HIS A 354 20.87 -17.88 26.77
N LYS A 355 19.76 -18.07 27.49
CA LYS A 355 18.52 -17.31 27.27
C LYS A 355 18.70 -15.81 27.53
N LEU A 356 19.56 -15.42 28.47
CA LEU A 356 19.87 -14.01 28.73
C LEU A 356 20.64 -13.37 27.59
N VAL A 357 21.57 -14.10 26.95
CA VAL A 357 22.22 -13.63 25.72
C VAL A 357 21.19 -13.49 24.60
N ASP A 358 20.33 -14.49 24.38
CA ASP A 358 19.25 -14.44 23.38
C ASP A 358 18.32 -13.22 23.61
N TRP A 359 17.94 -12.96 24.85
CA TRP A 359 17.09 -11.82 25.21
C TRP A 359 17.84 -10.48 25.12
N ALA A 360 19.12 -10.42 25.48
CA ALA A 360 19.94 -9.22 25.32
C ALA A 360 20.10 -8.84 23.84
N VAL A 361 20.23 -9.85 22.97
CA VAL A 361 20.25 -9.70 21.51
C VAL A 361 18.90 -9.20 20.99
N LEU A 362 17.78 -9.77 21.45
CA LEU A 362 16.43 -9.33 21.08
C LEU A 362 16.12 -7.88 21.53
N GLU A 363 16.58 -7.49 22.72
CA GLU A 363 16.34 -6.17 23.32
C GLU A 363 17.41 -5.12 22.92
N ASN A 364 18.42 -5.51 22.12
CA ASN A 364 19.49 -4.63 21.60
C ASN A 364 20.35 -3.95 22.69
N ASN A 365 20.71 -4.71 23.73
CA ASN A 365 21.47 -4.20 24.87
C ASN A 365 22.97 -4.55 24.74
N VAL A 366 23.76 -3.61 24.20
CA VAL A 366 25.19 -3.79 23.89
C VAL A 366 26.05 -4.02 25.14
N ASP A 367 25.77 -3.30 26.23
CA ASP A 367 26.56 -3.40 27.46
C ASP A 367 26.33 -4.74 28.15
N ALA A 368 25.07 -5.21 28.16
CA ALA A 368 24.73 -6.54 28.64
C ALA A 368 25.36 -7.65 27.79
N ILE A 369 25.36 -7.50 26.45
CA ILE A 369 26.00 -8.48 25.55
C ILE A 369 27.50 -8.56 25.82
N ASN A 370 28.21 -7.42 25.90
CA ASN A 370 29.65 -7.40 26.17
C ASN A 370 30.02 -8.02 27.53
N MET A 371 29.23 -7.71 28.57
CA MET A 371 29.40 -8.28 29.91
C MET A 371 29.18 -9.79 29.93
N LEU A 372 28.10 -10.26 29.28
CA LEU A 372 27.75 -11.68 29.24
C LEU A 372 28.70 -12.47 28.32
N SER A 373 29.14 -11.88 27.20
CA SER A 373 30.04 -12.51 26.23
C SER A 373 31.48 -12.65 26.72
N PHE A 374 31.99 -11.67 27.48
CA PHE A 374 33.35 -11.74 28.06
C PHE A 374 33.48 -12.90 29.05
N LYS A 375 32.42 -13.21 29.83
CA LYS A 375 32.38 -14.36 30.73
C LYS A 375 32.06 -15.69 30.02
N TYR A 376 31.36 -15.67 28.88
CA TYR A 376 31.01 -16.88 28.11
C TYR A 376 32.13 -17.36 27.16
N GLY A 377 33.00 -16.46 26.73
CA GLY A 377 34.05 -16.68 25.72
C GLY A 377 35.07 -17.78 26.05
N GLU A 378 35.11 -18.29 27.28
CA GLU A 378 35.99 -19.41 27.65
C GLU A 378 35.42 -20.80 27.31
N THR A 379 34.17 -20.93 26.82
CA THR A 379 33.49 -22.25 26.81
C THR A 379 32.82 -22.75 25.52
N ASN A 380 32.63 -21.98 24.42
CA ASN A 380 32.02 -22.58 23.20
C ASN A 380 32.22 -21.79 21.89
N SER A 381 32.48 -22.52 20.78
CA SER A 381 32.72 -22.01 19.42
C SER A 381 31.47 -21.64 18.60
N TYR A 382 30.26 -21.81 19.14
CA TYR A 382 29.00 -21.64 18.40
C TYR A 382 28.49 -20.17 18.38
N LEU A 383 28.94 -19.33 19.32
CA LEU A 383 28.45 -17.96 19.48
C LEU A 383 29.02 -16.94 18.47
N ASP A 384 30.20 -17.22 17.88
CA ASP A 384 30.88 -16.25 17.01
C ASP A 384 30.12 -15.98 15.70
N LEU A 385 29.38 -16.97 15.21
CA LEU A 385 28.52 -16.87 14.02
C LEU A 385 27.28 -15.99 14.25
N GLU A 386 26.53 -16.23 15.32
CA GLU A 386 25.33 -15.43 15.64
C GLU A 386 25.72 -13.99 15.96
N TYR A 387 26.86 -13.79 16.63
CA TYR A 387 27.41 -12.47 16.91
C TYR A 387 27.89 -11.75 15.63
N ALA A 388 28.47 -12.47 14.66
CA ALA A 388 28.79 -11.93 13.34
C ALA A 388 27.53 -11.53 12.55
N PHE A 389 26.50 -12.38 12.50
CA PHE A 389 25.22 -12.06 11.85
C PHE A 389 24.52 -10.86 12.49
N TRP A 390 24.62 -10.71 13.81
CA TRP A 390 24.09 -9.55 14.52
C TRP A 390 24.77 -8.24 14.09
N ASN A 391 26.11 -8.22 14.00
CA ASN A 391 26.85 -7.03 13.54
C ASN A 391 26.53 -6.67 12.09
N ILE A 392 26.30 -7.67 11.23
CA ILE A 392 25.84 -7.49 9.85
C ILE A 392 24.45 -6.84 9.83
N SER A 393 23.50 -7.35 10.63
CA SER A 393 22.13 -6.81 10.71
C SER A 393 22.06 -5.35 11.19
N ARG A 394 23.09 -4.88 11.90
CA ARG A 394 23.20 -3.53 12.48
C ARG A 394 24.18 -2.62 11.73
N HIS A 395 24.79 -3.09 10.64
CA HIS A 395 25.75 -2.35 9.82
C HIS A 395 26.97 -1.76 10.59
N SER A 396 27.39 -2.38 11.70
CA SER A 396 28.48 -1.88 12.56
C SER A 396 29.88 -2.40 12.17
N LEU A 397 30.58 -1.67 11.30
CA LEU A 397 31.86 -2.11 10.70
C LEU A 397 33.01 -2.23 11.72
N GLU A 398 33.15 -1.27 12.64
CA GLU A 398 34.23 -1.24 13.64
C GLU A 398 34.21 -2.48 14.55
N LYS A 399 33.01 -2.87 15.01
CA LYS A 399 32.85 -4.04 15.90
C LYS A 399 33.02 -5.37 15.15
N PHE A 400 32.66 -5.40 13.87
CA PHE A 400 32.92 -6.54 12.99
C PHE A 400 34.42 -6.75 12.75
N THR A 401 35.22 -5.69 12.71
CA THR A 401 36.68 -5.82 12.56
C THR A 401 37.38 -6.48 13.75
N CYS A 402 36.89 -6.25 14.97
CA CYS A 402 37.38 -6.92 16.18
C CYS A 402 37.03 -8.42 16.20
N LEU A 403 35.84 -8.77 15.69
CA LEU A 403 35.36 -10.15 15.56
C LEU A 403 36.22 -10.99 14.59
N LEU A 404 36.70 -10.35 13.52
CA LEU A 404 37.62 -10.95 12.56
C LEU A 404 39.00 -11.28 13.15
N GLU A 405 39.31 -10.78 14.34
CA GLU A 405 40.56 -11.02 15.06
C GLU A 405 40.40 -12.12 16.14
N SER A 406 39.18 -12.65 16.33
CA SER A 406 38.87 -13.71 17.30
C SER A 406 38.29 -14.99 16.64
N ASN A 407 39.04 -16.09 16.73
CA ASN A 407 38.66 -17.53 16.72
C ASN A 407 37.43 -18.05 15.93
N VAL A 408 37.10 -17.54 14.75
CA VAL A 408 36.20 -18.26 13.82
C VAL A 408 36.96 -19.41 13.14
N ASN A 409 36.67 -20.64 13.57
CA ASN A 409 37.50 -21.82 13.29
C ASN A 409 37.13 -22.63 12.03
N SER A 410 36.20 -22.19 11.16
CA SER A 410 35.87 -22.95 9.94
C SER A 410 35.62 -22.09 8.69
N GLU A 411 36.07 -22.58 7.53
CA GLU A 411 35.83 -21.98 6.21
C GLU A 411 34.33 -21.88 5.88
N THR A 412 33.53 -22.85 6.35
CA THR A 412 32.07 -22.88 6.17
C THR A 412 31.36 -21.72 6.85
N ASP A 413 31.88 -21.26 7.98
CA ASP A 413 31.30 -20.16 8.75
C ASP A 413 31.56 -18.83 8.06
N TRP A 414 32.77 -18.64 7.53
CA TRP A 414 33.09 -17.45 6.74
C TRP A 414 32.28 -17.35 5.45
N LYS A 415 31.99 -18.47 4.77
CA LYS A 415 31.09 -18.50 3.61
C LYS A 415 29.66 -18.07 3.96
N ARG A 416 29.15 -18.48 5.14
CA ARG A 416 27.83 -18.05 5.62
C ARG A 416 27.79 -16.56 5.98
N ILE A 417 28.83 -16.07 6.66
CA ILE A 417 28.99 -14.64 6.98
C ILE A 417 29.04 -13.81 5.68
N LEU A 418 29.79 -14.27 4.68
CA LEU A 418 29.86 -13.63 3.37
C LEU A 418 28.48 -13.62 2.67
N LEU A 419 27.74 -14.73 2.72
CA LEU A 419 26.38 -14.81 2.17
C LEU A 419 25.46 -13.75 2.78
N GLU A 420 25.51 -13.59 4.10
CA GLU A 420 24.64 -12.67 4.82
C GLU A 420 25.02 -11.20 4.57
N CYS A 421 26.33 -10.90 4.50
CA CYS A 421 26.84 -9.60 4.07
C CYS A 421 26.37 -9.23 2.65
N VAL A 422 26.39 -10.21 1.74
CA VAL A 422 25.89 -10.03 0.38
C VAL A 422 24.38 -9.83 0.43
N ASN A 423 23.60 -10.74 1.03
CA ASN A 423 22.13 -10.63 1.18
C ASN A 423 21.66 -9.29 1.77
N SER A 424 22.45 -8.72 2.69
CA SER A 424 22.18 -7.44 3.35
C SER A 424 22.74 -6.22 2.62
N ASN A 425 23.34 -6.40 1.42
CA ASN A 425 23.97 -5.38 0.60
C ASN A 425 24.99 -4.50 1.36
N LEU A 426 25.98 -5.14 1.98
CA LEU A 426 27.03 -4.50 2.78
C LEU A 426 28.42 -4.50 2.11
N PRO A 427 28.68 -3.66 1.09
CA PRO A 427 29.92 -3.71 0.32
C PRO A 427 31.17 -3.46 1.17
N SER A 428 31.12 -2.57 2.16
CA SER A 428 32.25 -2.29 3.05
C SER A 428 32.71 -3.51 3.85
N PHE A 429 31.75 -4.36 4.28
CA PHE A 429 32.04 -5.58 5.02
C PHE A 429 32.65 -6.64 4.10
N VAL A 430 32.07 -6.81 2.90
CA VAL A 430 32.59 -7.74 1.89
C VAL A 430 34.00 -7.35 1.44
N LYS A 431 34.26 -6.06 1.21
CA LYS A 431 35.60 -5.54 0.90
C LYS A 431 36.63 -5.94 1.96
N LEU A 432 36.24 -5.84 3.23
CA LEU A 432 37.11 -6.14 4.35
C LEU A 432 37.33 -7.65 4.52
N LEU A 433 36.29 -8.46 4.33
CA LEU A 433 36.37 -9.92 4.33
C LEU A 433 37.29 -10.44 3.22
N LEU A 434 37.10 -9.98 1.98
CA LEU A 434 37.92 -10.39 0.83
C LEU A 434 39.39 -9.98 0.99
N LYS A 435 39.65 -8.85 1.65
CA LYS A 435 41.01 -8.37 1.95
C LYS A 435 41.70 -9.18 3.06
N LYS A 436 40.98 -9.54 4.13
CA LYS A 436 41.56 -10.26 5.29
C LYS A 436 41.63 -11.78 5.08
N LEU A 437 40.75 -12.37 4.26
CA LEU A 437 40.60 -13.83 4.11
C LEU A 437 40.70 -14.26 2.63
N PRO A 438 41.91 -14.50 2.11
CA PRO A 438 42.12 -14.95 0.72
C PRO A 438 41.45 -16.29 0.39
N ILE A 439 41.21 -17.14 1.41
CA ILE A 439 40.55 -18.46 1.28
C ILE A 439 39.13 -18.34 0.67
N LEU A 440 38.49 -17.17 0.79
CA LEU A 440 37.15 -16.94 0.26
C LEU A 440 37.11 -16.68 -1.26
N HIS A 441 38.26 -16.53 -1.93
CA HIS A 441 38.33 -16.22 -3.36
C HIS A 441 37.93 -17.43 -4.22
N ASP A 442 38.36 -18.64 -3.86
CA ASP A 442 38.16 -19.89 -4.62
C ASP A 442 36.68 -20.29 -4.85
N ASN A 443 35.73 -19.65 -4.16
CA ASN A 443 34.29 -19.92 -4.28
C ASN A 443 33.44 -18.64 -4.33
N ILE A 444 33.97 -17.53 -4.87
CA ILE A 444 33.24 -16.25 -4.87
C ILE A 444 32.07 -16.20 -5.87
N GLN A 445 32.08 -17.05 -6.91
CA GLN A 445 31.13 -17.01 -8.03
C GLN A 445 29.65 -16.96 -7.59
N PRO A 446 29.12 -17.82 -6.69
CA PRO A 446 27.70 -17.76 -6.32
C PRO A 446 27.29 -16.45 -5.64
N PHE A 447 28.20 -15.83 -4.90
CA PHE A 447 27.98 -14.55 -4.23
C PHE A 447 27.99 -13.40 -5.23
N PHE A 448 28.90 -13.44 -6.20
CA PHE A 448 28.92 -12.51 -7.33
C PHE A 448 27.63 -12.61 -8.16
N GLU A 449 27.20 -13.83 -8.48
CA GLU A 449 25.96 -14.09 -9.22
C GLU A 449 24.75 -13.52 -8.48
N LYS A 450 24.66 -13.74 -7.16
CA LYS A 450 23.61 -13.19 -6.30
C LYS A 450 23.58 -11.66 -6.31
N ALA A 451 24.73 -11.01 -6.11
CA ALA A 451 24.82 -9.54 -6.13
C ALA A 451 24.38 -8.94 -7.47
N CYS A 452 24.71 -9.60 -8.59
CA CYS A 452 24.30 -9.18 -9.92
C CYS A 452 22.79 -9.35 -10.17
N ILE A 453 22.22 -10.48 -9.73
CA ILE A 453 20.78 -10.78 -9.86
C ILE A 453 19.93 -9.84 -9.01
N ASP A 454 20.40 -9.50 -7.80
CA ASP A 454 19.67 -8.59 -6.90
C ASP A 454 19.88 -7.10 -7.24
N GLY A 455 20.75 -6.79 -8.21
CA GLY A 455 20.94 -5.43 -8.72
C GLY A 455 21.83 -4.52 -7.88
N TRP A 456 22.72 -5.07 -7.04
CA TRP A 456 23.56 -4.28 -6.14
C TRP A 456 24.86 -3.82 -6.80
N TYR A 457 24.80 -2.69 -7.52
CA TYR A 457 25.94 -2.14 -8.26
C TYR A 457 27.23 -2.00 -7.44
N GLU A 458 27.18 -1.35 -6.27
CA GLU A 458 28.37 -1.13 -5.42
C GLU A 458 28.91 -2.45 -4.84
N MET A 459 28.04 -3.41 -4.55
CA MET A 459 28.45 -4.76 -4.12
C MET A 459 29.17 -5.49 -5.24
N THR A 460 28.57 -5.54 -6.44
CA THR A 460 29.18 -6.18 -7.62
C THR A 460 30.54 -5.57 -7.94
N LYS A 461 30.64 -4.24 -7.92
CA LYS A 461 31.90 -3.52 -8.12
C LYS A 461 32.93 -3.89 -7.05
N THR A 462 32.54 -3.92 -5.78
CA THR A 462 33.43 -4.27 -4.67
C THR A 462 33.97 -5.69 -4.78
N ILE A 463 33.14 -6.65 -5.20
CA ILE A 463 33.56 -8.04 -5.43
C ILE A 463 34.55 -8.11 -6.60
N LEU A 464 34.27 -7.42 -7.71
CA LEU A 464 35.16 -7.38 -8.89
C LEU A 464 36.52 -6.72 -8.61
N GLU A 465 36.57 -5.70 -7.76
CA GLU A 465 37.82 -5.05 -7.33
C GLU A 465 38.60 -5.92 -6.33
N GLY A 466 37.92 -6.84 -5.64
CA GLY A 466 38.46 -7.61 -4.52
C GLY A 466 39.02 -8.99 -4.88
N VAL A 467 38.77 -9.51 -6.09
CA VAL A 467 39.15 -10.87 -6.53
C VAL A 467 39.79 -10.81 -7.93
N ASP A 468 40.61 -11.82 -8.30
CA ASP A 468 41.11 -11.94 -9.68
C ASP A 468 39.93 -12.20 -10.63
N GLN A 469 39.83 -11.38 -11.68
CA GLN A 469 38.75 -11.43 -12.66
C GLN A 469 38.68 -12.76 -13.41
N LYS A 470 39.79 -13.53 -13.44
CA LYS A 470 39.82 -14.86 -14.05
C LYS A 470 39.00 -15.90 -13.28
N ASP A 471 38.77 -15.68 -12.00
CA ASP A 471 38.03 -16.60 -11.12
C ASP A 471 36.50 -16.40 -11.22
N ILE A 472 36.06 -15.36 -11.94
CA ILE A 472 34.66 -14.98 -12.09
C ILE A 472 34.23 -15.10 -13.55
N ASP A 473 33.25 -15.97 -13.83
CA ASP A 473 32.57 -15.97 -15.12
C ASP A 473 31.52 -14.85 -15.17
N MET A 474 31.97 -13.66 -15.56
CA MET A 474 31.14 -12.47 -15.73
C MET A 474 30.12 -12.60 -16.87
N SER A 475 30.35 -13.56 -17.78
CA SER A 475 29.65 -13.61 -19.07
C SER A 475 28.37 -14.45 -18.96
N LYS A 476 28.39 -15.49 -18.10
CA LYS A 476 27.29 -16.43 -17.85
C LYS A 476 25.92 -15.77 -17.60
N LEU A 477 25.85 -14.72 -16.78
CA LEU A 477 24.59 -14.08 -16.36
C LEU A 477 24.25 -12.78 -17.09
N LEU A 478 25.05 -12.37 -18.07
CA LEU A 478 24.95 -11.03 -18.65
C LEU A 478 23.56 -10.73 -19.25
N VAL A 479 22.95 -11.73 -19.90
CA VAL A 479 21.58 -11.64 -20.47
C VAL A 479 20.50 -11.60 -19.38
N GLU A 480 20.67 -12.37 -18.31
CA GLU A 480 19.70 -12.42 -17.21
C GLU A 480 19.67 -11.08 -16.45
N ILE A 481 20.85 -10.55 -16.10
CA ILE A 481 21.02 -9.25 -15.47
C ILE A 481 20.39 -8.14 -16.33
N TYR A 482 20.57 -8.23 -17.65
CA TYR A 482 19.94 -7.31 -18.59
C TYR A 482 18.40 -7.40 -18.57
N CYS A 483 17.85 -8.62 -18.55
CA CYS A 483 16.39 -8.84 -18.51
C CYS A 483 15.75 -8.36 -17.20
N LEU A 484 16.51 -8.38 -16.10
CA LEU A 484 16.12 -7.82 -14.81
C LEU A 484 16.19 -6.28 -14.78
N GLY A 485 16.83 -5.66 -15.77
CA GLY A 485 16.91 -4.21 -15.92
C GLY A 485 18.13 -3.56 -15.26
N HIS A 486 19.12 -4.34 -14.83
CA HIS A 486 20.32 -3.83 -14.15
C HIS A 486 21.40 -3.39 -15.16
N PHE A 487 21.09 -2.37 -15.97
CA PHE A 487 21.94 -1.93 -17.09
C PHE A 487 23.33 -1.41 -16.68
N ASP A 488 23.43 -0.78 -15.51
CA ASP A 488 24.71 -0.26 -15.00
C ASP A 488 25.67 -1.39 -14.63
N ILE A 489 25.13 -2.49 -14.11
CA ILE A 489 25.89 -3.72 -13.84
C ILE A 489 26.32 -4.35 -15.18
N VAL A 490 25.43 -4.47 -16.16
CA VAL A 490 25.81 -4.97 -17.50
C VAL A 490 26.96 -4.15 -18.11
N THR A 491 26.89 -2.82 -17.98
CA THR A 491 27.94 -1.90 -18.44
C THR A 491 29.26 -2.15 -17.70
N LEU A 492 29.20 -2.29 -16.37
CA LEU A 492 30.36 -2.60 -15.53
C LEU A 492 31.01 -3.92 -15.95
N LEU A 493 30.23 -4.98 -16.17
CA LEU A 493 30.73 -6.29 -16.57
C LEU A 493 31.40 -6.25 -17.95
N ILE A 494 30.78 -5.61 -18.94
CA ILE A 494 31.36 -5.46 -20.28
C ILE A 494 32.68 -4.66 -20.22
N ASN A 495 32.73 -3.60 -19.42
CA ASN A 495 33.97 -2.82 -19.24
C ASN A 495 35.10 -3.63 -18.59
N ASN A 496 34.77 -4.60 -17.73
CA ASN A 496 35.73 -5.52 -17.12
C ASN A 496 36.01 -6.77 -17.98
N GLY A 497 35.56 -6.81 -19.24
CA GLY A 497 35.93 -7.87 -20.19
C GLY A 497 34.93 -9.04 -20.28
N ALA A 498 33.71 -8.90 -19.75
CA ALA A 498 32.67 -9.91 -19.96
C ALA A 498 32.38 -10.12 -21.45
N ASN A 499 32.30 -11.38 -21.86
CA ASN A 499 31.98 -11.75 -23.23
C ASN A 499 30.47 -11.53 -23.49
N PHE A 500 30.15 -10.45 -24.17
CA PHE A 500 28.77 -10.09 -24.52
C PHE A 500 28.21 -10.82 -25.76
N ARG A 501 29.01 -11.65 -26.43
CA ARG A 501 28.58 -12.45 -27.61
C ARG A 501 27.85 -13.75 -27.22
N ILE A 502 27.57 -13.96 -25.94
CA ILE A 502 26.89 -15.17 -25.44
C ILE A 502 25.44 -15.24 -25.93
N ASN A 503 24.97 -16.47 -26.20
CA ASN A 503 23.61 -16.79 -26.67
C ASN A 503 23.22 -16.11 -27.99
N ASP A 504 24.06 -16.25 -29.02
CA ASP A 504 23.81 -15.73 -30.38
C ASP A 504 23.40 -14.24 -30.39
N GLU A 505 24.08 -13.42 -29.58
CA GLU A 505 23.93 -11.95 -29.52
C GLU A 505 22.52 -11.46 -29.13
N TYR A 506 21.76 -12.26 -28.35
CA TYR A 506 20.50 -11.83 -27.75
C TYR A 506 20.62 -10.49 -27.02
N LEU A 507 21.76 -10.24 -26.35
CA LEU A 507 21.99 -9.01 -25.62
C LEU A 507 21.96 -7.75 -26.52
N LEU A 508 22.59 -7.80 -27.69
CA LEU A 508 22.54 -6.69 -28.64
C LEU A 508 21.11 -6.47 -29.16
N PHE A 509 20.40 -7.55 -29.45
CA PHE A 509 19.00 -7.45 -29.88
C PHE A 509 18.10 -6.86 -28.77
N ALA A 510 18.31 -7.28 -27.53
CA ALA A 510 17.55 -6.81 -26.37
C ALA A 510 17.83 -5.34 -26.04
N THR A 511 19.11 -4.92 -26.11
CA THR A 511 19.53 -3.51 -25.95
C THR A 511 18.91 -2.59 -26.99
N ILE A 512 18.87 -3.02 -28.26
CA ILE A 512 18.22 -2.27 -29.33
C ILE A 512 16.69 -2.22 -29.14
N LYS A 513 16.07 -3.35 -28.77
CA LYS A 513 14.63 -3.42 -28.51
C LYS A 513 14.19 -2.46 -27.41
N ASN A 514 14.98 -2.35 -26.35
CA ASN A 514 14.74 -1.42 -25.24
C ASN A 514 15.30 -0.01 -25.50
N GLN A 515 15.88 0.26 -26.67
CA GLN A 515 16.46 1.55 -27.08
C GLN A 515 17.53 2.09 -26.12
N ASN A 516 18.29 1.21 -25.46
CA ASN A 516 19.37 1.62 -24.57
C ASN A 516 20.62 2.02 -25.38
N LEU A 517 20.67 3.29 -25.80
CA LEU A 517 21.74 3.84 -26.64
C LEU A 517 23.13 3.71 -26.00
N ASN A 518 23.24 3.85 -24.68
CA ASN A 518 24.52 3.78 -23.98
C ASN A 518 25.15 2.39 -24.10
N LEU A 519 24.35 1.33 -23.86
CA LEU A 519 24.82 -0.05 -24.03
C LEU A 519 25.05 -0.40 -25.50
N VAL A 520 24.23 0.11 -26.41
CA VAL A 520 24.46 -0.08 -27.85
C VAL A 520 25.81 0.52 -28.27
N ASN A 521 26.12 1.73 -27.82
CA ASN A 521 27.40 2.39 -28.11
C ASN A 521 28.57 1.64 -27.46
N LEU A 522 28.43 1.19 -26.21
CA LEU A 522 29.47 0.40 -25.55
C LEU A 522 29.76 -0.90 -26.31
N ILE A 523 28.73 -1.62 -26.73
CA ILE A 523 28.88 -2.83 -27.54
C ILE A 523 29.51 -2.48 -28.90
N ALA A 524 29.09 -1.38 -29.53
CA ALA A 524 29.65 -0.89 -30.79
C ALA A 524 31.16 -0.63 -30.70
N GLU A 525 31.59 0.10 -29.66
CA GLU A 525 32.98 0.47 -29.42
C GLU A 525 33.87 -0.76 -29.21
N LYS A 526 33.36 -1.79 -28.54
CA LYS A 526 34.12 -3.01 -28.24
C LYS A 526 34.16 -4.01 -29.38
N ASP A 527 33.10 -4.08 -30.20
CA ASP A 527 32.92 -5.12 -31.22
C ASP A 527 33.18 -4.65 -32.66
N GLY A 528 33.07 -3.33 -32.92
CA GLY A 528 33.07 -2.74 -34.26
C GLY A 528 31.92 -3.25 -35.15
N PHE A 529 30.96 -3.96 -34.55
CA PHE A 529 29.86 -4.67 -35.18
C PHE A 529 30.27 -5.45 -36.45
N THR A 530 31.27 -6.31 -36.40
CA THR A 530 31.91 -6.88 -37.59
C THR A 530 31.27 -8.17 -38.14
N ASN A 531 30.26 -8.78 -37.50
CA ASN A 531 29.80 -10.15 -37.80
C ASN A 531 28.33 -10.32 -38.28
N PHE A 532 28.03 -11.51 -38.85
CA PHE A 532 26.83 -11.83 -39.66
C PHE A 532 25.46 -11.69 -38.96
N SER A 533 25.40 -11.46 -37.65
CA SER A 533 24.16 -11.42 -36.86
C SER A 533 23.58 -10.02 -36.64
N HIS A 534 24.37 -8.97 -36.90
CA HIS A 534 23.85 -7.59 -36.87
C HIS A 534 22.72 -7.40 -37.89
N LYS A 535 22.59 -8.28 -38.91
CA LYS A 535 21.50 -8.25 -39.90
C LYS A 535 20.12 -8.18 -39.25
N LYS A 536 19.83 -9.02 -38.25
CA LYS A 536 18.49 -9.05 -37.62
C LYS A 536 18.26 -7.82 -36.75
N SER A 537 19.27 -7.41 -35.99
CA SER A 537 19.20 -6.26 -35.08
C SER A 537 19.14 -4.93 -35.82
N PHE A 538 19.93 -4.78 -36.89
CA PHE A 538 19.91 -3.62 -37.79
C PHE A 538 18.62 -3.56 -38.61
N TYR A 539 18.15 -4.70 -39.14
CA TYR A 539 16.83 -4.75 -39.76
C TYR A 539 15.72 -4.35 -38.78
N TYR A 540 15.81 -4.80 -37.52
CA TYR A 540 14.85 -4.45 -36.48
C TYR A 540 14.87 -2.96 -36.13
N SER A 541 16.05 -2.34 -36.01
CA SER A 541 16.17 -0.89 -35.77
C SER A 541 15.61 -0.08 -36.94
N CYS A 542 15.85 -0.50 -38.18
CA CYS A 542 15.28 0.12 -39.39
C CYS A 542 13.75 -0.02 -39.45
N LYS A 543 13.21 -1.19 -39.11
CA LYS A 543 11.77 -1.45 -39.07
C LYS A 543 11.05 -0.57 -38.04
N HIS A 544 11.66 -0.36 -36.88
CA HIS A 544 11.04 0.35 -35.76
C HIS A 544 11.34 1.85 -35.70
N GLY A 545 12.17 2.39 -36.61
CA GLY A 545 12.40 3.83 -36.71
C GLY A 545 13.43 4.35 -35.71
N TYR A 546 14.40 3.53 -35.30
CA TYR A 546 15.38 3.92 -34.29
C TYR A 546 16.53 4.73 -34.90
N ASN A 547 16.24 5.96 -35.32
CA ASN A 547 17.16 6.83 -36.09
C ASN A 547 18.57 6.90 -35.50
N ARG A 548 18.70 7.21 -34.20
CA ARG A 548 20.01 7.32 -33.52
C ARG A 548 20.79 6.01 -33.52
N ILE A 549 20.12 4.89 -33.27
CA ILE A 549 20.76 3.57 -33.26
C ILE A 549 21.22 3.20 -34.68
N VAL A 550 20.39 3.46 -35.70
CA VAL A 550 20.77 3.21 -37.10
C VAL A 550 21.96 4.08 -37.50
N GLN A 551 21.97 5.37 -37.15
CA GLN A 551 23.11 6.26 -37.39
C GLN A 551 24.39 5.73 -36.74
N GLN A 552 24.35 5.36 -35.46
CA GLN A 552 25.51 4.81 -34.76
C GLN A 552 25.99 3.50 -35.39
N MET A 553 25.09 2.57 -35.69
CA MET A 553 25.46 1.30 -36.34
C MET A 553 26.10 1.51 -37.72
N ILE A 554 25.63 2.48 -38.51
CA ILE A 554 26.24 2.86 -39.79
C ILE A 554 27.64 3.47 -39.57
N LEU A 555 27.79 4.37 -38.59
CA LEU A 555 29.08 5.02 -38.27
C LEU A 555 30.16 4.00 -37.87
N PHE A 556 29.82 3.01 -37.05
CA PHE A 556 30.76 2.01 -36.56
C PHE A 556 31.07 0.89 -37.58
N GLN A 557 30.42 0.87 -38.75
CA GLN A 557 30.60 -0.19 -39.76
C GLN A 557 30.84 0.35 -41.19
N PRO A 558 31.97 1.00 -41.49
CA PRO A 558 32.20 1.69 -42.77
C PRO A 558 32.26 0.82 -44.04
N ASN A 559 32.14 -0.52 -43.94
CA ASN A 559 32.25 -1.43 -45.09
C ASN A 559 30.90 -1.71 -45.76
N LYS A 560 30.80 -1.39 -47.06
CA LYS A 560 29.58 -1.48 -47.91
C LYS A 560 28.99 -2.89 -48.10
N ASN A 561 29.65 -3.97 -47.67
CA ASN A 561 29.45 -5.29 -48.30
C ASN A 561 29.00 -6.47 -47.41
N CYS A 562 28.42 -6.25 -46.23
CA CYS A 562 27.99 -7.37 -45.37
C CYS A 562 26.48 -7.46 -45.07
N TYR A 563 25.68 -6.44 -45.39
CA TYR A 563 24.23 -6.39 -45.14
C TYR A 563 23.44 -6.38 -46.45
N SER A 564 22.25 -6.98 -46.52
CA SER A 564 21.28 -6.58 -47.54
C SER A 564 20.68 -5.25 -47.11
N ILE A 565 21.46 -4.17 -47.24
CA ILE A 565 21.06 -2.78 -46.97
C ILE A 565 19.76 -2.48 -47.72
N ASP A 566 19.61 -3.04 -48.92
CA ASP A 566 18.39 -3.11 -49.72
C ASP A 566 17.16 -3.61 -48.94
N SER A 567 17.25 -4.74 -48.22
CA SER A 567 16.15 -5.24 -47.40
C SER A 567 15.83 -4.33 -46.22
N CYS A 568 16.83 -3.63 -45.68
CA CYS A 568 16.66 -2.62 -44.64
C CYS A 568 15.96 -1.36 -45.17
N LEU A 569 16.31 -0.95 -46.40
CA LEU A 569 15.63 0.15 -47.11
C LEU A 569 14.16 -0.22 -47.37
N ILE A 570 13.89 -1.44 -47.87
CA ILE A 570 12.53 -1.92 -48.16
C ILE A 570 11.65 -1.89 -46.91
N VAL A 571 12.16 -2.32 -45.75
CA VAL A 571 11.39 -2.29 -44.49
C VAL A 571 11.24 -0.88 -43.94
N ALA A 572 12.25 -0.02 -44.07
CA ALA A 572 12.17 1.39 -43.68
C ALA A 572 11.11 2.13 -44.51
N CYS A 573 11.09 1.91 -45.84
CA CYS A 573 10.08 2.48 -46.75
C CYS A 573 8.67 2.04 -46.39
N LYS A 574 8.49 0.75 -46.06
CA LYS A 574 7.19 0.18 -45.66
C LYS A 574 6.63 0.82 -44.40
N HIS A 575 7.49 1.22 -43.48
CA HIS A 575 7.10 1.88 -42.23
C HIS A 575 7.18 3.42 -42.32
N GLY A 576 7.61 3.98 -43.45
CA GLY A 576 7.60 5.43 -43.71
C GLY A 576 8.72 6.21 -43.00
N HIS A 577 9.82 5.55 -42.60
CA HIS A 577 10.92 6.19 -41.85
C HIS A 577 11.88 6.96 -42.78
N ILE A 578 11.49 8.17 -43.19
CA ILE A 578 12.24 8.97 -44.19
C ILE A 578 13.71 9.13 -43.85
N GLU A 579 14.04 9.53 -42.62
CA GLU A 579 15.43 9.79 -42.22
C GLU A 579 16.31 8.55 -42.34
N ILE A 580 15.77 7.37 -41.99
CA ILE A 580 16.47 6.09 -42.16
C ILE A 580 16.61 5.77 -43.65
N CYS A 581 15.57 5.99 -44.46
CA CYS A 581 15.65 5.78 -45.91
C CYS A 581 16.74 6.67 -46.55
N LYS A 582 16.80 7.96 -46.19
CA LYS A 582 17.84 8.91 -46.66
C LYS A 582 19.23 8.41 -46.26
N LEU A 583 19.44 8.08 -44.97
CA LEU A 583 20.70 7.54 -44.47
C LEU A 583 21.13 6.26 -45.20
N LEU A 584 20.22 5.31 -45.42
CA LEU A 584 20.54 4.05 -46.10
C LEU A 584 20.89 4.28 -47.58
N LEU A 585 20.22 5.21 -48.26
CA LEU A 585 20.51 5.59 -49.65
C LEU A 585 21.86 6.29 -49.78
N GLU A 586 22.18 7.22 -48.88
CA GLU A 586 23.53 7.83 -48.77
C GLU A 586 24.60 6.77 -48.51
N TYR A 587 24.25 5.73 -47.75
CA TYR A 587 25.15 4.62 -47.45
C TYR A 587 25.31 3.61 -48.61
N GLY A 588 24.55 3.78 -49.70
CA GLY A 588 24.68 2.98 -50.92
C GLY A 588 23.63 1.88 -51.11
N ALA A 589 22.48 1.96 -50.41
CA ALA A 589 21.34 1.08 -50.69
C ALA A 589 20.85 1.26 -52.14
N ASN A 590 20.48 0.16 -52.82
CA ASN A 590 19.90 0.25 -54.14
C ASN A 590 18.42 0.69 -54.06
N PRO A 591 18.05 1.87 -54.58
CA PRO A 591 16.66 2.34 -54.55
C PRO A 591 15.71 1.46 -55.38
N LYS A 592 16.23 0.65 -56.32
CA LYS A 592 15.47 -0.26 -57.20
C LYS A 592 15.41 -1.71 -56.71
N ALA A 593 15.78 -1.97 -55.46
CA ALA A 593 15.83 -3.31 -54.88
C ALA A 593 14.51 -4.09 -55.01
N GLU A 594 14.63 -5.42 -55.15
CA GLU A 594 13.51 -6.39 -55.25
C GLU A 594 12.36 -5.95 -56.19
N ASN A 595 12.67 -5.60 -57.44
CA ASN A 595 11.69 -5.19 -58.46
C ASN A 595 10.89 -3.93 -58.07
N ASN A 596 11.57 -2.86 -57.64
CA ASN A 596 10.93 -1.60 -57.20
C ASN A 596 9.91 -1.82 -56.07
N SER A 597 10.18 -2.75 -55.15
CA SER A 597 9.33 -2.95 -53.95
C SER A 597 9.43 -1.77 -52.99
N THR A 598 10.57 -1.05 -53.00
CA THR A 598 10.85 0.19 -52.26
C THR A 598 9.78 1.25 -52.46
N ILE A 599 9.49 1.64 -53.70
CA ILE A 599 8.47 2.67 -54.01
C ILE A 599 7.06 2.17 -53.72
N SER A 600 6.74 0.90 -53.99
CA SER A 600 5.43 0.33 -53.62
C SER A 600 5.19 0.39 -52.11
N ASN A 601 6.21 0.10 -51.30
CA ASN A 601 6.13 0.14 -49.85
C ASN A 601 6.09 1.59 -49.34
N ALA A 602 6.81 2.52 -49.96
CA ALA A 602 6.73 3.95 -49.67
C ALA A 602 5.34 4.54 -50.00
N CYS A 603 4.72 4.10 -51.10
CA CYS A 603 3.35 4.46 -51.43
C CYS A 603 2.34 3.92 -50.40
N GLU A 604 2.53 2.69 -49.92
CA GLU A 604 1.67 2.08 -48.91
C GLU A 604 1.84 2.74 -47.52
N SER A 605 3.03 3.26 -47.19
CA SER A 605 3.23 4.03 -45.96
C SER A 605 2.62 5.44 -46.01
N GLY A 606 2.24 5.92 -47.20
CA GLY A 606 1.57 7.21 -47.39
C GLY A 606 2.49 8.42 -47.31
N ASN A 607 3.81 8.21 -47.40
CA ASN A 607 4.80 9.25 -47.22
C ASN A 607 5.20 9.90 -48.55
N LEU A 608 4.54 11.01 -48.90
CA LEU A 608 4.71 11.69 -50.20
C LEU A 608 6.12 12.23 -50.41
N GLU A 609 6.75 12.76 -49.36
CA GLU A 609 8.12 13.26 -49.44
C GLU A 609 9.10 12.11 -49.74
N LEU A 610 8.94 10.96 -49.09
CA LEU A 610 9.76 9.78 -49.38
C LEU A 610 9.56 9.27 -50.82
N VAL A 611 8.33 9.25 -51.33
CA VAL A 611 8.06 8.82 -52.71
C VAL A 611 8.71 9.76 -53.71
N LYS A 612 8.59 11.09 -53.50
CA LYS A 612 9.28 12.09 -54.34
C LYS A 612 10.80 11.88 -54.31
N PHE A 613 11.36 11.72 -53.12
CA PHE A 613 12.79 11.46 -52.96
C PHE A 613 13.27 10.18 -53.67
N LEU A 614 12.51 9.08 -53.59
CA LEU A 614 12.83 7.85 -54.32
C LEU A 614 12.77 8.03 -55.84
N VAL A 615 11.82 8.83 -56.34
CA VAL A 615 11.74 9.19 -57.76
C VAL A 615 12.97 10.02 -58.17
N ASP A 616 13.40 10.97 -57.34
CA ASP A 616 14.62 11.77 -57.55
C ASP A 616 15.88 10.88 -57.55
N CYS A 617 15.90 9.80 -56.75
CA CYS A 617 16.94 8.76 -56.79
C CYS A 617 16.85 7.84 -58.03
N GLY A 618 15.97 8.12 -58.99
CA GLY A 618 15.86 7.42 -60.27
C GLY A 618 14.96 6.19 -60.27
N VAL A 619 14.08 6.01 -59.28
CA VAL A 619 13.06 4.95 -59.29
C VAL A 619 11.94 5.31 -60.26
N ASP A 620 11.64 4.40 -61.19
CA ASP A 620 10.58 4.61 -62.19
C ASP A 620 9.18 4.28 -61.62
N ILE A 621 8.39 5.34 -61.38
CA ILE A 621 7.01 5.27 -60.91
C ILE A 621 6.02 4.77 -61.99
N THR A 622 6.41 4.74 -63.27
CA THR A 622 5.53 4.31 -64.37
C THR A 622 5.57 2.79 -64.59
N SER A 623 6.68 2.14 -64.21
CA SER A 623 6.93 0.70 -64.42
C SER A 623 5.83 -0.26 -63.93
N ASN A 624 5.10 0.11 -62.87
CA ASN A 624 3.94 -0.64 -62.36
C ASN A 624 2.92 0.30 -61.71
N SER A 625 2.42 1.24 -62.50
CA SER A 625 1.48 2.28 -62.09
C SER A 625 0.23 1.74 -61.36
N GLU A 626 -0.29 0.59 -61.79
CA GLU A 626 -1.44 -0.07 -61.14
C GLU A 626 -1.14 -0.48 -59.68
N LYS A 627 0.03 -1.08 -59.43
CA LYS A 627 0.46 -1.50 -58.09
C LYS A 627 0.71 -0.31 -57.18
N TYR A 628 1.34 0.74 -57.69
CA TYR A 628 1.67 1.93 -56.91
C TYR A 628 0.42 2.77 -56.59
N LEU A 629 -0.52 2.90 -57.54
CA LEU A 629 -1.80 3.53 -57.30
C LEU A 629 -2.61 2.73 -56.26
N SER A 630 -2.61 1.40 -56.35
CA SER A 630 -3.24 0.53 -55.35
C SER A 630 -2.64 0.70 -53.96
N ALA A 631 -1.31 0.75 -53.86
CA ALA A 631 -0.60 1.02 -52.60
C ALA A 631 -0.96 2.41 -52.03
N SER A 632 -1.02 3.43 -52.89
CA SER A 632 -1.40 4.80 -52.52
C SER A 632 -2.85 4.88 -52.01
N CYS A 633 -3.79 4.19 -52.65
CA CYS A 633 -5.17 4.14 -52.17
C CYS A 633 -5.30 3.45 -50.79
N LYS A 634 -4.43 2.47 -50.49
CA LYS A 634 -4.37 1.81 -49.18
C LYS A 634 -3.77 2.67 -48.08
N SER A 635 -2.88 3.60 -48.41
CA SER A 635 -2.32 4.53 -47.42
C SER A 635 -3.33 5.58 -46.97
N GLY A 636 -4.35 5.84 -47.80
CA GLY A 636 -5.39 6.83 -47.50
C GLY A 636 -4.93 8.28 -47.69
N ASN A 637 -3.74 8.52 -48.25
CA ASN A 637 -3.23 9.86 -48.53
C ASN A 637 -3.69 10.36 -49.91
N PHE A 638 -4.61 11.33 -49.94
CA PHE A 638 -5.20 11.84 -51.17
C PHE A 638 -4.18 12.52 -52.11
N GLU A 639 -3.28 13.33 -51.58
CA GLU A 639 -2.25 14.01 -52.37
C GLU A 639 -1.25 13.02 -52.97
N MET A 640 -0.97 11.93 -52.27
CA MET A 640 -0.20 10.81 -52.84
C MET A 640 -0.94 10.12 -53.98
N VAL A 641 -2.24 9.86 -53.83
CA VAL A 641 -3.05 9.27 -54.89
C VAL A 641 -3.06 10.17 -56.13
N LYS A 642 -3.26 11.49 -55.98
CA LYS A 642 -3.16 12.44 -57.10
C LYS A 642 -1.79 12.41 -57.77
N PHE A 643 -0.72 12.46 -56.96
CA PHE A 643 0.65 12.45 -57.47
C PHE A 643 0.92 11.20 -58.31
N VAL A 644 0.59 10.01 -57.82
CA VAL A 644 0.78 8.76 -58.57
C VAL A 644 -0.17 8.66 -59.76
N ALA A 645 -1.42 9.13 -59.63
CA ALA A 645 -2.42 9.10 -60.70
C ALA A 645 -2.02 9.98 -61.91
N ASN A 646 -1.28 11.09 -61.69
CA ASN A 646 -0.76 11.91 -62.79
C ASN A 646 0.22 11.14 -63.71
N TYR A 647 0.80 10.03 -63.24
CA TYR A 647 1.67 9.15 -64.02
C TYR A 647 0.92 7.93 -64.59
N CYS A 648 -0.40 7.86 -64.42
CA CYS A 648 -1.25 6.80 -64.95
C CYS A 648 -2.07 7.31 -66.14
N ASP A 649 -1.80 6.84 -67.36
CA ASP A 649 -2.56 7.26 -68.56
C ASP A 649 -4.05 6.85 -68.50
N LYS A 650 -4.36 5.73 -67.83
CA LYS A 650 -5.73 5.20 -67.62
C LYS A 650 -5.86 4.55 -66.26
N LEU A 651 -7.07 4.53 -65.70
CA LEU A 651 -7.35 3.73 -64.52
C LEU A 651 -7.06 2.23 -64.79
N PRO A 652 -6.47 1.52 -63.82
CA PRO A 652 -6.21 0.09 -63.93
C PRO A 652 -7.46 -0.73 -64.24
N LYS A 653 -7.29 -1.87 -64.94
CA LYS A 653 -8.39 -2.83 -65.20
C LYS A 653 -9.07 -3.30 -63.90
N ASP A 654 -8.34 -3.25 -62.80
CA ASP A 654 -8.73 -3.63 -61.45
C ASP A 654 -9.35 -2.47 -60.62
N SER A 655 -9.96 -1.47 -61.27
CA SER A 655 -10.57 -0.29 -60.63
C SER A 655 -11.52 -0.62 -59.47
N LYS A 656 -12.21 -1.77 -59.53
CA LYS A 656 -13.03 -2.30 -58.42
C LYS A 656 -12.24 -2.44 -57.13
N ASN A 657 -11.04 -3.02 -57.17
CA ASN A 657 -10.23 -3.22 -55.96
C ASN A 657 -9.66 -1.90 -55.42
N LEU A 658 -9.40 -0.90 -56.27
CA LEU A 658 -8.97 0.45 -55.87
C LEU A 658 -10.08 1.22 -55.15
N VAL A 659 -11.31 1.14 -55.66
CA VAL A 659 -12.49 1.73 -54.99
C VAL A 659 -12.74 1.05 -53.65
N ILE A 660 -12.57 -0.28 -53.60
CA ILE A 660 -12.75 -1.01 -52.34
C ILE A 660 -11.66 -0.64 -51.33
N SER A 661 -10.39 -0.52 -51.73
CA SER A 661 -9.32 -0.16 -50.80
C SER A 661 -9.48 1.27 -50.27
N SER A 662 -9.81 2.23 -51.14
CA SER A 662 -10.08 3.62 -50.75
C SER A 662 -11.32 3.78 -49.85
N PHE A 663 -12.37 3.00 -50.08
CA PHE A 663 -13.53 3.00 -49.20
C PHE A 663 -13.19 2.42 -47.81
N LEU A 664 -12.37 1.36 -47.75
CA LEU A 664 -11.95 0.76 -46.47
C LEU A 664 -11.04 1.68 -45.64
N THR A 665 -10.32 2.60 -46.27
CA THR A 665 -9.52 3.63 -45.60
C THR A 665 -10.32 4.85 -45.16
N CYS A 666 -11.65 4.86 -45.41
CA CYS A 666 -12.60 5.91 -45.04
C CYS A 666 -12.24 7.31 -45.58
N ASN A 667 -11.48 7.40 -46.67
CA ASN A 667 -11.16 8.68 -47.29
C ASN A 667 -12.13 8.96 -48.46
N HIS A 668 -13.06 9.90 -48.22
CA HIS A 668 -14.10 10.28 -49.17
C HIS A 668 -13.54 10.88 -50.47
N GLU A 669 -12.49 11.70 -50.36
CA GLU A 669 -11.88 12.39 -51.49
C GLU A 669 -11.24 11.42 -52.49
N ILE A 670 -10.66 10.32 -52.01
CA ILE A 670 -9.99 9.33 -52.86
C ILE A 670 -10.99 8.60 -53.74
N TYR A 671 -12.08 8.08 -53.19
CA TYR A 671 -13.02 7.34 -54.03
C TYR A 671 -13.83 8.27 -54.93
N GLU A 672 -14.13 9.51 -54.53
CA GLU A 672 -14.75 10.51 -55.42
C GLU A 672 -13.84 10.83 -56.61
N PHE A 673 -12.54 11.01 -56.35
CA PHE A 673 -11.55 11.15 -57.42
C PHE A 673 -11.50 9.94 -58.34
N LEU A 674 -11.53 8.71 -57.80
CA LEU A 674 -11.59 7.49 -58.60
C LEU A 674 -12.89 7.40 -59.43
N LEU A 675 -14.04 7.83 -58.89
CA LEU A 675 -15.31 7.89 -59.62
C LEU A 675 -15.24 8.90 -60.77
N SER A 676 -14.70 10.10 -60.52
CA SER A 676 -14.49 11.12 -61.55
C SER A 676 -13.51 10.65 -62.64
N SER A 677 -12.61 9.73 -62.28
CA SER A 677 -11.65 9.09 -63.19
C SER A 677 -12.22 7.85 -63.92
N GLY A 678 -13.50 7.52 -63.73
CA GLY A 678 -14.20 6.45 -64.46
C GLY A 678 -14.40 5.14 -63.70
N ALA A 679 -14.24 5.10 -62.37
CA ALA A 679 -14.51 3.90 -61.59
C ALA A 679 -16.02 3.61 -61.46
N GLU A 680 -16.39 2.33 -61.36
CA GLU A 680 -17.81 1.93 -61.32
C GLU A 680 -18.52 2.35 -60.01
N GLN A 681 -19.56 3.19 -60.13
CA GLN A 681 -20.37 3.68 -59.01
C GLN A 681 -21.00 2.54 -58.17
N ILE A 682 -21.37 1.43 -58.80
CA ILE A 682 -21.94 0.26 -58.12
C ILE A 682 -20.98 -0.34 -57.08
N THR A 683 -19.65 -0.19 -57.28
CA THR A 683 -18.65 -0.68 -56.32
C THR A 683 -18.68 0.14 -55.03
N VAL A 684 -18.83 1.47 -55.14
CA VAL A 684 -18.98 2.36 -53.97
C VAL A 684 -20.28 2.04 -53.22
N ILE A 685 -21.39 1.81 -53.95
CA ILE A 685 -22.68 1.43 -53.36
C ILE A 685 -22.56 0.09 -52.60
N ASN A 686 -21.93 -0.92 -53.21
CA ASN A 686 -21.68 -2.21 -52.56
C ASN A 686 -20.78 -2.09 -51.32
N CYS A 687 -19.78 -1.21 -51.35
CA CYS A 687 -18.95 -0.90 -50.19
C CYS A 687 -19.72 -0.19 -49.07
N GLY A 688 -20.55 0.81 -49.42
CA GLY A 688 -21.49 1.48 -48.52
C GLY A 688 -22.44 0.51 -47.83
N PHE A 689 -22.95 -0.45 -48.59
CA PHE A 689 -23.79 -1.54 -48.07
C PHE A 689 -23.07 -2.40 -47.02
N ILE A 690 -21.83 -2.85 -47.28
CA ILE A 690 -21.09 -3.63 -46.27
C ILE A 690 -20.81 -2.76 -45.02
N SER A 691 -20.51 -1.47 -45.18
CA SER A 691 -20.33 -0.54 -44.06
C SER A 691 -21.61 -0.36 -43.22
N ALA A 692 -22.76 -0.24 -43.88
CA ALA A 692 -24.06 -0.18 -43.22
C ALA A 692 -24.35 -1.48 -42.44
N CYS A 693 -23.97 -2.64 -43.00
CA CYS A 693 -24.07 -3.93 -42.31
C CYS A 693 -23.15 -4.03 -41.08
N LYS A 694 -21.95 -3.42 -41.12
CA LYS A 694 -21.02 -3.36 -39.98
C LYS A 694 -21.50 -2.44 -38.88
N SER A 695 -22.00 -1.26 -39.24
CA SER A 695 -22.45 -0.22 -38.30
C SER A 695 -23.79 -0.54 -37.64
N GLY A 696 -24.60 -1.42 -38.24
CA GLY A 696 -25.91 -1.78 -37.69
C GLY A 696 -27.06 -0.93 -38.23
N SER A 697 -26.83 -0.17 -39.30
CA SER A 697 -27.80 0.78 -39.86
C SER A 697 -28.88 0.07 -40.69
N TYR A 698 -29.83 -0.59 -40.02
CA TYR A 698 -30.87 -1.40 -40.68
C TYR A 698 -31.63 -0.65 -41.78
N LYS A 699 -32.07 0.59 -41.51
CA LYS A 699 -32.80 1.43 -42.49
C LYS A 699 -31.99 1.64 -43.77
N ILE A 700 -30.68 1.93 -43.63
CA ILE A 700 -29.79 2.14 -44.77
C ILE A 700 -29.60 0.82 -45.53
N VAL A 701 -29.39 -0.29 -44.82
CA VAL A 701 -29.25 -1.61 -45.45
C VAL A 701 -30.51 -1.98 -46.25
N ASP A 702 -31.69 -1.76 -45.67
CA ASP A 702 -32.97 -2.06 -46.31
C ASP A 702 -33.21 -1.16 -47.54
N GLN A 703 -33.02 0.15 -47.41
CA GLN A 703 -33.10 1.09 -48.54
C GLN A 703 -32.12 0.72 -49.66
N LEU A 704 -30.87 0.41 -49.32
CA LEU A 704 -29.85 0.03 -50.29
C LEU A 704 -30.23 -1.25 -51.05
N LEU A 705 -30.72 -2.27 -50.35
CA LEU A 705 -31.14 -3.54 -50.95
C LEU A 705 -32.41 -3.45 -51.79
N ASN A 706 -33.29 -2.48 -51.52
CA ASN A 706 -34.55 -2.30 -52.24
C ASN A 706 -34.43 -1.29 -53.40
N ASN A 707 -33.52 -0.32 -53.32
CA ASN A 707 -33.37 0.74 -54.32
C ASN A 707 -32.26 0.48 -55.35
N PHE A 708 -31.32 -0.43 -55.07
CA PHE A 708 -30.18 -0.72 -55.95
C PHE A 708 -30.00 -2.23 -56.16
N CYS A 709 -29.42 -2.63 -57.29
CA CYS A 709 -29.06 -4.03 -57.59
C CYS A 709 -27.78 -4.45 -56.84
N ILE A 710 -27.88 -4.60 -55.52
CA ILE A 710 -26.74 -4.94 -54.65
C ILE A 710 -26.50 -6.44 -54.63
N ASP A 711 -25.24 -6.83 -54.82
CA ASP A 711 -24.82 -8.20 -54.58
C ASP A 711 -24.66 -8.45 -53.07
N VAL A 712 -25.64 -9.13 -52.47
CA VAL A 712 -25.61 -9.54 -51.05
C VAL A 712 -24.38 -10.40 -50.73
N ARG A 713 -23.80 -11.08 -51.74
CA ARG A 713 -22.62 -11.92 -51.64
C ARG A 713 -21.31 -11.17 -51.88
N PHE A 714 -21.36 -9.85 -52.06
CA PHE A 714 -20.20 -9.01 -52.33
C PHE A 714 -19.06 -9.26 -51.32
N LYS A 715 -17.83 -9.37 -51.83
CA LYS A 715 -16.62 -9.78 -51.10
C LYS A 715 -16.81 -11.07 -50.26
N ASN A 716 -17.47 -12.07 -50.84
CA ASN A 716 -17.76 -13.37 -50.23
C ASN A 716 -18.60 -13.23 -48.94
N ASN A 717 -19.74 -12.56 -49.04
CA ASN A 717 -20.73 -12.36 -47.98
C ASN A 717 -20.19 -11.58 -46.76
N LEU A 718 -19.32 -10.60 -47.00
CA LEU A 718 -18.72 -9.83 -45.92
C LEU A 718 -19.76 -9.06 -45.09
N GLY A 719 -20.86 -8.60 -45.72
CA GLY A 719 -21.99 -7.96 -45.05
C GLY A 719 -22.61 -8.85 -43.96
N LEU A 720 -22.93 -10.11 -44.29
CA LEU A 720 -23.47 -11.07 -43.31
C LEU A 720 -22.46 -11.37 -42.21
N ILE A 721 -21.18 -11.56 -42.56
CA ILE A 721 -20.12 -11.83 -41.59
C ILE A 721 -20.00 -10.67 -40.58
N TRP A 722 -19.98 -9.42 -41.04
CA TRP A 722 -19.88 -8.25 -40.17
C TRP A 722 -21.15 -7.97 -39.37
N ALA A 723 -22.34 -8.24 -39.93
CA ALA A 723 -23.58 -8.18 -39.16
C ALA A 723 -23.54 -9.18 -37.99
N CYS A 724 -23.12 -10.42 -38.25
CA CYS A 724 -22.94 -11.46 -37.23
C CYS A 724 -21.82 -11.14 -36.24
N GLU A 725 -20.72 -10.54 -36.69
CA GLU A 725 -19.58 -10.16 -35.86
C GLU A 725 -19.84 -8.93 -34.99
N ASN A 726 -20.85 -8.10 -35.28
CA ASN A 726 -21.15 -6.89 -34.50
C ASN A 726 -22.53 -6.93 -33.83
N ASN A 727 -23.13 -8.12 -33.70
CA ASN A 727 -24.40 -8.36 -33.03
C ASN A 727 -25.65 -7.75 -33.71
N HIS A 728 -25.63 -7.57 -35.03
CA HIS A 728 -26.75 -6.97 -35.77
C HIS A 728 -27.76 -8.02 -36.23
N LEU A 729 -28.55 -8.56 -35.29
CA LEU A 729 -29.48 -9.66 -35.54
C LEU A 729 -30.51 -9.37 -36.65
N SER A 730 -31.09 -8.17 -36.68
CA SER A 730 -32.11 -7.76 -37.68
C SER A 730 -31.52 -7.73 -39.09
N ILE A 731 -30.29 -7.22 -39.23
CA ILE A 731 -29.56 -7.21 -40.49
C ILE A 731 -29.19 -8.63 -40.91
N ALA A 732 -28.68 -9.46 -39.98
CA ALA A 732 -28.37 -10.86 -40.29
C ALA A 732 -29.60 -11.63 -40.80
N LYS A 733 -30.78 -11.42 -40.19
CA LYS A 733 -32.07 -11.95 -40.69
C LYS A 733 -32.34 -11.50 -42.12
N LEU A 734 -32.31 -10.19 -42.36
CA LEU A 734 -32.58 -9.60 -43.67
C LEU A 734 -31.65 -10.15 -44.76
N LEU A 735 -30.35 -10.20 -44.49
CA LEU A 735 -29.35 -10.69 -45.45
C LEU A 735 -29.55 -12.17 -45.79
N ILE A 736 -29.89 -13.01 -44.80
CA ILE A 736 -30.21 -14.42 -45.04
C ILE A 736 -31.46 -14.54 -45.92
N THR A 737 -32.51 -13.75 -45.64
CA THR A 737 -33.72 -13.76 -46.47
C THR A 737 -33.48 -13.28 -47.90
N LYS A 738 -32.49 -12.42 -48.12
CA LYS A 738 -32.09 -11.89 -49.43
C LYS A 738 -31.01 -12.76 -50.13
N GLY A 739 -30.77 -13.98 -49.66
CA GLY A 739 -29.94 -14.98 -50.36
C GLY A 739 -28.44 -14.98 -50.04
N ALA A 740 -28.04 -14.41 -48.88
CA ALA A 740 -26.67 -14.52 -48.38
C ALA A 740 -26.25 -15.98 -48.14
N GLU A 741 -25.02 -16.32 -48.52
CA GLU A 741 -24.45 -17.64 -48.29
C GLU A 741 -23.91 -17.76 -46.85
N ILE A 742 -24.64 -18.50 -46.02
CA ILE A 742 -24.39 -18.62 -44.57
C ILE A 742 -23.03 -19.26 -44.25
N ASN A 743 -22.56 -20.18 -45.11
CA ASN A 743 -21.31 -20.94 -44.92
C ASN A 743 -20.07 -20.27 -45.55
N ALA A 744 -20.22 -19.04 -46.07
CA ALA A 744 -19.13 -18.31 -46.72
C ALA A 744 -17.87 -18.20 -45.84
N ARG A 745 -16.70 -18.17 -46.51
CA ARG A 745 -15.37 -18.11 -45.88
C ARG A 745 -15.16 -19.19 -44.79
N LYS A 746 -15.63 -20.42 -45.07
CA LYS A 746 -15.55 -21.57 -44.16
C LYS A 746 -16.29 -21.29 -42.83
N GLY A 747 -17.52 -20.77 -42.92
CA GLY A 747 -18.42 -20.51 -41.78
C GLY A 747 -17.96 -19.38 -40.85
N ARG A 748 -17.35 -18.31 -41.40
CA ARG A 748 -16.78 -17.21 -40.60
C ARG A 748 -17.81 -16.47 -39.76
N ALA A 749 -19.06 -16.36 -40.24
CA ALA A 749 -20.17 -15.75 -39.53
C ALA A 749 -20.43 -16.46 -38.18
N LEU A 750 -20.61 -17.79 -38.21
CA LEU A 750 -20.79 -18.61 -37.00
C LEU A 750 -19.57 -18.56 -36.07
N ILE A 751 -18.36 -18.69 -36.62
CA ILE A 751 -17.13 -18.62 -35.82
C ILE A 751 -17.03 -17.30 -35.05
N SER A 752 -17.40 -16.19 -35.68
CA SER A 752 -17.31 -14.85 -35.06
C SER A 752 -18.38 -14.64 -34.00
N ALA A 753 -19.63 -15.05 -34.28
CA ALA A 753 -20.72 -15.02 -33.30
C ALA A 753 -20.42 -15.89 -32.07
N CYS A 754 -19.90 -17.11 -32.26
CA CYS A 754 -19.49 -18.00 -31.15
C CYS A 754 -18.30 -17.47 -30.35
N ARG A 755 -17.35 -16.76 -30.98
CA ARG A 755 -16.22 -16.14 -30.26
C ARG A 755 -16.68 -14.98 -29.38
N LYS A 756 -17.60 -14.15 -29.89
CA LYS A 756 -18.04 -12.92 -29.21
C LYS A 756 -19.22 -13.13 -28.25
N GLY A 757 -19.88 -14.29 -28.28
CA GLY A 757 -20.94 -14.61 -27.31
C GLY A 757 -22.35 -14.24 -27.76
N TYR A 758 -22.58 -14.03 -29.06
CA TYR A 758 -23.88 -13.57 -29.57
C TYR A 758 -24.87 -14.72 -29.76
N TYR A 759 -25.50 -15.14 -28.66
CA TYR A 759 -26.40 -16.29 -28.60
C TYR A 759 -27.53 -16.25 -29.66
N ASP A 760 -28.24 -15.14 -29.78
CA ASP A 760 -29.38 -15.04 -30.72
C ASP A 760 -28.95 -15.16 -32.18
N ILE A 761 -27.76 -14.67 -32.51
CA ILE A 761 -27.17 -14.81 -33.84
C ILE A 761 -26.77 -16.27 -34.08
N VAL A 762 -26.13 -16.92 -33.11
CA VAL A 762 -25.79 -18.35 -33.22
C VAL A 762 -27.06 -19.20 -33.41
N LYS A 763 -28.10 -18.93 -32.62
CA LYS A 763 -29.40 -19.59 -32.72
C LYS A 763 -30.03 -19.39 -34.09
N LEU A 764 -30.00 -18.16 -34.61
CA LEU A 764 -30.49 -17.86 -35.96
C LEU A 764 -29.70 -18.60 -37.05
N LEU A 765 -28.36 -18.61 -36.98
CA LEU A 765 -27.54 -19.27 -37.99
C LEU A 765 -27.78 -20.78 -37.99
N ILE A 766 -27.96 -21.40 -36.82
CA ILE A 766 -28.28 -22.83 -36.69
C ILE A 766 -29.67 -23.16 -37.20
N LYS A 767 -30.65 -22.28 -36.97
CA LYS A 767 -32.00 -22.42 -37.56
C LYS A 767 -31.96 -22.44 -39.11
N HIS A 768 -30.98 -21.79 -39.72
CA HIS A 768 -30.80 -21.75 -41.17
C HIS A 768 -29.68 -22.69 -41.67
N ASN A 769 -29.48 -23.84 -41.01
CA ASN A 769 -28.60 -24.92 -41.47
C ASN A 769 -27.12 -24.52 -41.70
N VAL A 770 -26.58 -23.61 -40.90
CA VAL A 770 -25.13 -23.35 -40.89
C VAL A 770 -24.35 -24.63 -40.53
N ASN A 771 -23.18 -24.85 -41.13
CA ASN A 771 -22.31 -25.95 -40.75
C ASN A 771 -21.71 -25.69 -39.35
N PRO A 772 -22.11 -26.44 -38.30
CA PRO A 772 -21.64 -26.20 -36.94
C PRO A 772 -20.17 -26.62 -36.75
N MET A 773 -19.64 -27.47 -37.63
CA MET A 773 -18.25 -27.95 -37.64
C MET A 773 -17.30 -27.08 -38.48
N ALA A 774 -17.71 -25.87 -38.85
CA ALA A 774 -16.93 -24.92 -39.65
C ALA A 774 -15.45 -24.83 -39.23
N LYS A 775 -14.54 -24.90 -40.21
CA LYS A 775 -13.07 -24.85 -40.00
C LYS A 775 -12.60 -25.82 -38.90
N ASN A 776 -13.00 -27.09 -39.00
CA ASN A 776 -12.62 -28.17 -38.08
C ASN A 776 -13.06 -27.91 -36.63
N ASN A 777 -14.35 -27.65 -36.44
CA ASN A 777 -14.99 -27.41 -35.14
C ASN A 777 -14.53 -26.11 -34.43
N ARG A 778 -14.11 -25.10 -35.20
CA ARG A 778 -13.65 -23.82 -34.64
C ARG A 778 -14.74 -23.04 -33.88
N PRO A 779 -16.05 -23.08 -34.25
CA PRO A 779 -17.11 -22.45 -33.48
C PRO A 779 -17.16 -22.91 -32.03
N LEU A 780 -17.19 -24.23 -31.78
CA LEU A 780 -17.20 -24.79 -30.43
C LEU A 780 -15.93 -24.42 -29.66
N ILE A 781 -14.76 -24.56 -30.30
CA ILE A 781 -13.49 -24.20 -29.67
C ILE A 781 -13.50 -22.72 -29.24
N CYS A 782 -13.99 -21.81 -30.07
CA CYS A 782 -14.07 -20.39 -29.72
C CYS A 782 -15.09 -20.10 -28.62
N ALA A 783 -16.24 -20.79 -28.59
CA ALA A 783 -17.21 -20.65 -27.50
C ALA A 783 -16.62 -21.16 -26.16
N CYS A 784 -15.92 -22.29 -26.18
CA CYS A 784 -15.21 -22.85 -25.03
C CYS A 784 -14.05 -21.96 -24.54
N GLN A 785 -13.28 -21.38 -25.46
CA GLN A 785 -12.16 -20.46 -25.16
C GLN A 785 -12.60 -19.21 -24.40
N ASN A 786 -13.80 -18.70 -24.71
CA ASN A 786 -14.34 -17.46 -24.14
C ASN A 786 -15.48 -17.71 -23.14
N ASP A 787 -15.66 -18.96 -22.71
CA ASP A 787 -16.62 -19.39 -21.70
C ASP A 787 -18.10 -19.06 -21.96
N HIS A 788 -18.52 -19.08 -23.23
CA HIS A 788 -19.91 -18.80 -23.63
C HIS A 788 -20.82 -20.02 -23.43
N ILE A 789 -21.17 -20.34 -22.18
CA ILE A 789 -21.89 -21.56 -21.76
C ILE A 789 -23.12 -21.87 -22.61
N ASP A 790 -24.01 -20.90 -22.82
CA ASP A 790 -25.28 -21.16 -23.49
C ASP A 790 -25.11 -21.41 -25.00
N ILE A 791 -24.07 -20.83 -25.59
CA ILE A 791 -23.64 -21.16 -26.95
C ILE A 791 -23.03 -22.57 -26.99
N VAL A 792 -22.21 -22.93 -26.00
CA VAL A 792 -21.64 -24.29 -25.92
C VAL A 792 -22.75 -25.34 -25.81
N LYS A 793 -23.76 -25.10 -24.97
CA LYS A 793 -24.97 -25.96 -24.89
C LYS A 793 -25.67 -26.07 -26.23
N LEU A 794 -25.92 -24.93 -26.88
CA LEU A 794 -26.64 -24.87 -28.15
C LEU A 794 -25.88 -25.65 -29.25
N LEU A 795 -24.56 -25.48 -29.32
CA LEU A 795 -23.69 -26.19 -30.27
C LEU A 795 -23.62 -27.69 -30.00
N ILE A 796 -23.53 -28.13 -28.74
CA ILE A 796 -23.56 -29.56 -28.38
C ILE A 796 -24.92 -30.16 -28.76
N ASN A 797 -26.02 -29.45 -28.50
CA ASN A 797 -27.36 -29.89 -28.87
C ASN A 797 -27.56 -29.97 -30.39
N SER A 798 -26.77 -29.24 -31.19
CA SER A 798 -26.73 -29.38 -32.66
C SER A 798 -25.91 -30.58 -33.17
N GLY A 799 -25.49 -31.50 -32.29
CA GLY A 799 -24.81 -32.74 -32.68
C GLY A 799 -23.29 -32.65 -32.80
N ILE A 800 -22.66 -31.58 -32.27
CA ILE A 800 -21.21 -31.43 -32.34
C ILE A 800 -20.50 -32.33 -31.32
N ASN A 801 -19.51 -33.09 -31.79
CA ASN A 801 -18.64 -33.89 -30.92
C ASN A 801 -17.56 -33.04 -30.22
N LEU A 802 -17.53 -33.12 -28.88
CA LEU A 802 -16.56 -32.44 -28.00
C LEU A 802 -15.11 -32.94 -28.15
N TYR A 803 -14.92 -34.17 -28.62
CA TYR A 803 -13.61 -34.84 -28.71
C TYR A 803 -12.85 -34.53 -30.01
N HIS A 804 -13.49 -33.80 -30.94
CA HIS A 804 -12.88 -33.47 -32.24
C HIS A 804 -11.53 -32.75 -32.09
N LYS A 805 -10.58 -33.02 -33.00
CA LYS A 805 -9.23 -32.42 -33.02
C LYS A 805 -8.47 -32.63 -31.70
N LYS A 806 -8.40 -33.88 -31.23
CA LYS A 806 -7.71 -34.27 -29.99
C LYS A 806 -8.25 -33.57 -28.74
N GLY A 807 -9.55 -33.29 -28.68
CA GLY A 807 -10.20 -32.73 -27.49
C GLY A 807 -9.85 -31.26 -27.20
N GLN A 808 -9.55 -30.46 -28.22
CA GLN A 808 -9.20 -29.03 -28.03
C GLN A 808 -10.28 -28.23 -27.32
N ALA A 809 -11.57 -28.54 -27.52
CA ALA A 809 -12.65 -27.89 -26.78
C ALA A 809 -12.48 -28.12 -25.27
N ILE A 810 -12.22 -29.37 -24.88
CA ILE A 810 -12.00 -29.80 -23.48
C ILE A 810 -10.76 -29.10 -22.89
N TYR A 811 -9.66 -29.04 -23.64
CA TYR A 811 -8.46 -28.27 -23.23
C TYR A 811 -8.79 -26.84 -22.81
N TRP A 812 -9.58 -26.12 -23.61
CA TRP A 812 -9.89 -24.72 -23.30
C TRP A 812 -10.86 -24.57 -22.13
N ILE A 813 -11.80 -25.50 -21.96
CA ILE A 813 -12.70 -25.54 -20.80
C ILE A 813 -11.91 -25.82 -19.52
N THR A 814 -10.97 -26.77 -19.53
CA THR A 814 -10.17 -27.12 -18.35
C THR A 814 -9.19 -26.01 -17.99
N LYS A 815 -8.62 -25.32 -18.98
CA LYS A 815 -7.71 -24.20 -18.76
C LYS A 815 -8.41 -22.93 -18.31
N VAL A 816 -9.47 -22.50 -19.02
CA VAL A 816 -10.05 -21.15 -18.92
C VAL A 816 -11.51 -21.14 -18.46
N GLY A 817 -12.25 -22.24 -18.63
CA GLY A 817 -13.70 -22.26 -18.40
C GLY A 817 -14.13 -21.97 -16.95
N SER A 818 -15.32 -21.42 -16.77
CA SER A 818 -15.90 -21.22 -15.44
C SER A 818 -16.30 -22.56 -14.81
N PRO A 819 -16.50 -22.60 -13.48
CA PRO A 819 -16.98 -23.78 -12.78
C PRO A 819 -18.29 -24.33 -13.37
N ARG A 820 -19.18 -23.46 -13.86
CA ARG A 820 -20.45 -23.87 -14.48
C ARG A 820 -20.23 -24.60 -15.82
N THR A 821 -19.35 -24.09 -16.68
CA THR A 821 -18.99 -24.72 -17.95
C THR A 821 -18.29 -26.06 -17.74
N LYS A 822 -17.39 -26.11 -16.77
CA LYS A 822 -16.66 -27.32 -16.38
C LYS A 822 -17.62 -28.39 -15.90
N ARG A 823 -18.54 -28.07 -14.97
CA ARG A 823 -19.60 -28.99 -14.53
C ARG A 823 -20.44 -29.50 -15.69
N LEU A 824 -20.81 -28.64 -16.62
CA LEU A 824 -21.65 -29.01 -17.76
C LEU A 824 -21.00 -30.02 -18.71
N ILE A 825 -19.67 -30.05 -18.77
CA ILE A 825 -18.93 -30.80 -19.77
C ILE A 825 -18.17 -31.98 -19.13
N LEU A 826 -17.52 -31.76 -17.99
CA LEU A 826 -16.80 -32.80 -17.23
C LEU A 826 -17.73 -33.83 -16.59
N ARG A 827 -18.99 -33.48 -16.29
CA ARG A 827 -20.01 -34.44 -15.81
C ARG A 827 -20.68 -35.25 -16.92
N ARG A 828 -20.31 -35.03 -18.19
CA ARG A 828 -20.68 -35.96 -19.27
C ARG A 828 -19.71 -37.13 -19.28
N ASN A 829 -20.12 -38.27 -19.85
CA ASN A 829 -19.22 -39.42 -20.05
C ASN A 829 -18.08 -39.07 -21.02
N ILE A 830 -17.01 -38.50 -20.49
CA ILE A 830 -15.77 -38.19 -21.20
C ILE A 830 -14.92 -39.48 -21.26
N PRO A 831 -14.40 -39.88 -22.43
CA PRO A 831 -13.49 -41.00 -22.54
C PRO A 831 -12.23 -40.80 -21.69
N ILE A 832 -11.71 -41.89 -21.14
CA ILE A 832 -10.62 -41.87 -20.17
C ILE A 832 -9.35 -41.15 -20.68
N ASP A 833 -9.03 -41.30 -21.97
CA ASP A 833 -7.91 -40.63 -22.65
C ASP A 833 -8.00 -39.10 -22.64
N TYR A 834 -9.22 -38.55 -22.61
CA TYR A 834 -9.45 -37.10 -22.55
C TYR A 834 -9.52 -36.61 -21.10
N LEU A 835 -9.95 -37.45 -20.15
CA LEU A 835 -9.87 -37.16 -18.73
C LEU A 835 -8.41 -37.05 -18.25
N THR A 836 -7.55 -38.01 -18.63
CA THR A 836 -6.12 -37.98 -18.32
C THR A 836 -5.41 -36.77 -18.94
N LYS A 837 -5.71 -36.44 -20.20
CA LYS A 837 -5.21 -35.20 -20.82
C LYS A 837 -5.73 -33.94 -20.12
N SER A 838 -7.00 -33.92 -19.74
CA SER A 838 -7.63 -32.80 -19.03
C SER A 838 -6.94 -32.52 -17.70
N LEU A 839 -6.56 -33.57 -16.96
CA LEU A 839 -5.75 -33.49 -15.76
C LEU A 839 -4.42 -32.80 -16.04
N THR A 840 -3.64 -33.29 -17.01
CA THR A 840 -2.34 -32.68 -17.36
C THR A 840 -2.49 -31.21 -17.79
N TRP A 841 -3.59 -30.85 -18.46
CA TRP A 841 -3.86 -29.49 -18.89
C TRP A 841 -4.29 -28.58 -17.73
N ALA A 842 -5.07 -29.10 -16.77
CA ALA A 842 -5.46 -28.38 -15.56
C ALA A 842 -4.24 -28.07 -14.68
N ILE A 843 -3.32 -29.04 -14.54
CA ILE A 843 -2.03 -28.87 -13.83
C ILE A 843 -1.19 -27.79 -14.52
N LYS A 844 -0.94 -27.92 -15.83
CA LYS A 844 -0.20 -26.90 -16.61
C LYS A 844 -0.85 -25.52 -16.57
N GLY A 845 -2.17 -25.46 -16.46
CA GLY A 845 -2.95 -24.23 -16.36
C GLY A 845 -3.06 -23.66 -14.95
N LYS A 846 -2.51 -24.33 -13.92
CA LYS A 846 -2.64 -23.99 -12.49
C LYS A 846 -4.10 -23.78 -12.05
N ASN A 847 -5.05 -24.50 -12.64
CA ASN A 847 -6.48 -24.28 -12.42
C ASN A 847 -7.05 -25.24 -11.36
N ARG A 848 -6.99 -24.84 -10.08
CA ARG A 848 -7.43 -25.65 -8.93
C ARG A 848 -8.87 -26.18 -9.04
N TYR A 849 -9.81 -25.38 -9.55
CA TYR A 849 -11.20 -25.81 -9.71
C TYR A 849 -11.38 -26.93 -10.74
N SER A 850 -10.53 -26.95 -11.78
CA SER A 850 -10.56 -28.05 -12.75
C SER A 850 -10.08 -29.35 -12.11
N LEU A 851 -9.08 -29.28 -11.22
CA LEU A 851 -8.58 -30.45 -10.49
C LEU A 851 -9.66 -31.00 -9.55
N THR A 852 -10.33 -30.15 -8.78
CA THR A 852 -11.41 -30.59 -7.87
C THR A 852 -12.59 -31.21 -8.61
N GLU A 853 -12.97 -30.69 -9.78
CA GLU A 853 -14.08 -31.28 -10.54
C GLU A 853 -13.65 -32.56 -11.27
N LEU A 854 -12.36 -32.72 -11.62
CA LEU A 854 -11.85 -33.99 -12.16
C LEU A 854 -11.75 -35.07 -11.08
N GLU A 855 -11.34 -34.73 -9.85
CA GLU A 855 -11.41 -35.62 -8.67
C GLU A 855 -12.83 -36.12 -8.43
N LEU A 856 -13.82 -35.22 -8.45
CA LEU A 856 -15.23 -35.56 -8.26
C LEU A 856 -15.78 -36.49 -9.37
N ASN A 857 -15.12 -36.57 -10.52
CA ASN A 857 -15.46 -37.51 -11.60
C ASN A 857 -14.59 -38.78 -11.59
N GLY A 858 -13.90 -39.07 -10.48
CA GLY A 858 -13.18 -40.33 -10.27
C GLY A 858 -11.78 -40.41 -10.90
N VAL A 859 -11.18 -39.28 -11.26
CA VAL A 859 -9.79 -39.26 -11.76
C VAL A 859 -8.82 -39.24 -10.58
N ASP A 860 -8.00 -40.28 -10.45
CA ASP A 860 -6.94 -40.35 -9.45
C ASP A 860 -5.82 -39.32 -9.75
N LEU A 861 -5.77 -38.23 -8.98
CA LEU A 861 -4.74 -37.20 -9.11
C LEU A 861 -3.34 -37.75 -8.83
N ASN A 862 -3.22 -38.81 -8.03
CA ASN A 862 -1.93 -39.42 -7.70
C ASN A 862 -1.36 -40.19 -8.90
N SER A 863 -2.14 -40.54 -9.91
CA SER A 863 -1.59 -41.24 -11.09
C SER A 863 -0.73 -40.35 -12.02
N ALA A 864 -0.77 -39.02 -11.85
CA ALA A 864 -0.01 -38.06 -12.64
C ALA A 864 1.18 -37.48 -11.87
N TYR A 865 2.02 -38.34 -11.29
CA TYR A 865 3.29 -37.94 -10.67
C TYR A 865 4.26 -37.32 -11.69
N GLY A 866 4.76 -36.12 -11.39
CA GLY A 866 5.90 -35.53 -12.12
C GLY A 866 6.09 -34.01 -12.02
N PHE A 867 5.16 -33.24 -11.45
CA PHE A 867 5.35 -31.80 -11.24
C PHE A 867 4.84 -31.40 -9.86
N THR A 868 5.78 -31.15 -8.95
CA THR A 868 5.62 -30.47 -7.66
C THR A 868 5.32 -28.99 -7.84
#